data_AF-A0AAD5M5J1-F1
#
_entry.id   AF-A0AAD5M5J1-F1
#
_cell.length_a   1.000
_cell.length_b   1.000
_cell.length_c   1.000
_cell.angle_alpha   90.00
_cell.angle_beta   90.00
_cell.angle_gamma   90.00
#
_symmetry.space_group_name_H-M   'P 1'
#
loop_
_entity.id
_entity.type
_entity.pdbx_description
1 polymer ?
#
loop_
_entity_poly.entity_id
_entity_poly.type
_entity_poly.pdbx_seq_one_letter_code
_entity_poly.pdbx_strand_id
1 'polypeptide(L)'
;MGSSKGTEDKAFASSGQNVYGFNKKGKEFFRFQSNLAESINRVHTYENKLWTATDFILNQYENGVDKCSFMCPDKINDMIVTSVANDQDFVAVLACQDRYVRVLRDAALVAKKSVSAAVTAICRIPWSTRSGTFSTSEPVQLVYGTASGGIGLMTFNGDKLKSKWKSSTVDGPVSSTPPACINAITCFDLNKDERAEIIVGRDDGRVEVFSFDSQGGITKLYEYVSTDSMRCVQGGIVSTPGFEEVVATTFSGRVLSFTTEPLDQPDAEDQYGRSRGTVHRETRIVKLRKEISQLEEKITKEKDRAARLRDKEYMPVAEDLVVNHMFQLNPTLGAYDVSIEVPMNIQCVVLHSAVPIDLLENERNLAIVSKSPADPANNTHFLATYRCLEPTNRLEFSIRTIEGQFGDVEATVLTESTPKGAQAVKFYVKPLSLHHRVNEVDENDLKAPANSLHFSGAFTLLQMHEWVSLCLPEVPSRLQEEDVLMYYRNTYLGSLLVCRYRKGEASFSSASVSVIAILKEVITKEATARKVTLNLSLDIKKETIPVMLGYLRPLLDSKHALASQVKLIEGIKELQMHEEDHSSWMATEYQQILEQSTKIMSDYKASPKALNYLAGILTDLYVDLCKFRGTNVKQNLPRLYQLIEHYHFDSLVDFYMRD
;
A
#
# COMPACT_ATOMS: atom_id res chain seq x y z
N MET A 1 -2.76 -23.30 -13.25
CA MET A 1 -2.74 -24.70 -13.74
C MET A 1 -4.14 -25.27 -13.67
N GLY A 2 -4.46 -26.29 -14.46
CA GLY A 2 -5.73 -27.02 -14.32
C GLY A 2 -5.84 -27.67 -12.94
N SER A 3 -7.05 -27.65 -12.36
CA SER A 3 -7.28 -28.11 -10.98
C SER A 3 -8.02 -29.46 -10.90
N SER A 4 -8.35 -30.07 -12.04
CA SER A 4 -8.95 -31.40 -12.12
C SER A 4 -7.92 -32.47 -12.50
N LYS A 5 -8.15 -33.71 -12.07
CA LYS A 5 -7.29 -34.87 -12.38
C LYS A 5 -7.05 -34.99 -13.89
N GLY A 6 -5.80 -35.13 -14.30
CA GLY A 6 -5.41 -35.22 -15.73
C GLY A 6 -5.38 -33.87 -16.48
N THR A 7 -5.58 -32.75 -15.78
CA THR A 7 -5.37 -31.40 -16.30
C THR A 7 -4.30 -30.61 -15.53
N GLU A 8 -3.66 -31.26 -14.55
CA GLU A 8 -2.64 -30.67 -13.68
C GLU A 8 -1.43 -30.14 -14.44
N ASP A 9 -1.14 -30.71 -15.62
CA ASP A 9 -0.04 -30.32 -16.51
C ASP A 9 -0.46 -29.28 -17.58
N LYS A 10 -1.73 -28.85 -17.57
CA LYS A 10 -2.27 -27.85 -18.49
C LYS A 10 -2.19 -26.46 -17.85
N ALA A 11 -1.58 -25.53 -18.56
CA ALA A 11 -1.49 -24.12 -18.17
C ALA A 11 -2.63 -23.34 -18.80
N PHE A 12 -3.27 -22.47 -18.02
CA PHE A 12 -4.27 -21.52 -18.49
C PHE A 12 -3.75 -20.11 -18.25
N ALA A 13 -3.80 -19.27 -19.27
CA ALA A 13 -3.35 -17.88 -19.23
C ALA A 13 -4.44 -16.98 -19.80
N SER A 14 -4.53 -15.74 -19.29
CA SER A 14 -5.43 -14.74 -19.84
C SER A 14 -4.64 -13.58 -20.44
N SER A 15 -5.18 -12.99 -21.51
CA SER A 15 -4.64 -11.76 -22.11
C SER A 15 -5.79 -10.99 -22.74
N GLY A 16 -5.99 -9.75 -22.27
CA GLY A 16 -7.19 -8.98 -22.57
C GLY A 16 -8.45 -9.76 -22.19
N GLN A 17 -9.34 -9.96 -23.15
CA GLN A 17 -10.62 -10.65 -22.95
C GLN A 17 -10.56 -12.16 -23.22
N ASN A 18 -9.38 -12.71 -23.50
CA ASN A 18 -9.21 -14.10 -23.92
C ASN A 18 -8.55 -14.94 -22.83
N VAL A 19 -8.96 -16.21 -22.74
CA VAL A 19 -8.31 -17.27 -21.98
C VAL A 19 -7.76 -18.31 -22.96
N TYR A 20 -6.49 -18.65 -22.80
CA TYR A 20 -5.76 -19.63 -23.60
C TYR A 20 -5.36 -20.80 -22.71
N GLY A 21 -5.47 -22.02 -23.22
CA GLY A 21 -4.99 -23.23 -22.57
C GLY A 21 -3.87 -23.88 -23.36
N PHE A 22 -2.74 -24.11 -22.70
CA PHE A 22 -1.54 -24.73 -23.26
C PHE A 22 -1.24 -26.06 -22.57
N ASN A 23 -0.86 -27.06 -23.34
CA ASN A 23 -0.36 -28.30 -22.75
C ASN A 23 1.11 -28.14 -22.28
N LYS A 24 1.65 -29.15 -21.59
CA LYS A 24 3.05 -29.18 -21.14
C LYS A 24 4.09 -28.96 -22.26
N LYS A 25 3.72 -29.19 -23.53
CA LYS A 25 4.59 -28.96 -24.70
C LYS A 25 4.45 -27.55 -25.30
N GLY A 26 3.62 -26.69 -24.72
CA GLY A 26 3.36 -25.33 -25.21
C GLY A 26 2.37 -25.26 -26.38
N LYS A 27 1.72 -26.36 -26.77
CA LYS A 27 0.69 -26.33 -27.82
C LYS A 27 -0.64 -25.86 -27.24
N GLU A 28 -1.23 -24.86 -27.87
CA GLU A 28 -2.59 -24.40 -27.57
C GLU A 28 -3.60 -25.54 -27.85
N PHE A 29 -4.45 -25.83 -26.87
CA PHE A 29 -5.53 -26.82 -26.99
C PHE A 29 -6.90 -26.23 -26.66
N PHE A 30 -6.94 -25.03 -26.07
CA PHE A 30 -8.15 -24.38 -25.61
C PHE A 30 -8.03 -22.88 -25.83
N ARG A 31 -9.12 -22.27 -26.29
CA ARG A 31 -9.27 -20.83 -26.40
C ARG A 31 -10.70 -20.46 -26.06
N PHE A 32 -10.85 -19.45 -25.23
CA PHE A 32 -12.14 -18.90 -24.82
C PHE A 32 -12.06 -17.38 -24.89
N GLN A 33 -13.10 -16.75 -25.41
CA GLN A 33 -13.22 -15.29 -25.44
C GLN A 33 -14.43 -14.90 -24.59
N SER A 34 -14.19 -14.07 -23.58
CA SER A 34 -15.24 -13.49 -22.75
C SER A 34 -16.06 -12.47 -23.55
N ASN A 35 -17.33 -12.33 -23.19
CA ASN A 35 -18.20 -11.26 -23.70
C ASN A 35 -17.98 -9.92 -22.95
N LEU A 36 -17.15 -9.91 -21.90
CA LEU A 36 -16.84 -8.71 -21.13
C LEU A 36 -15.88 -7.80 -21.89
N ALA A 37 -16.10 -6.49 -21.80
CA ALA A 37 -15.22 -5.49 -22.39
C ALA A 37 -13.88 -5.33 -21.63
N GLU A 38 -13.87 -5.68 -20.35
CA GLU A 38 -12.73 -5.54 -19.46
C GLU A 38 -11.73 -6.70 -19.61
N SER A 39 -10.46 -6.42 -19.31
CA SER A 39 -9.42 -7.44 -19.26
C SER A 39 -9.66 -8.43 -18.12
N ILE A 40 -9.40 -9.70 -18.39
CA ILE A 40 -9.43 -10.78 -17.39
C ILE A 40 -8.11 -10.75 -16.63
N ASN A 41 -8.20 -10.66 -15.30
CA ASN A 41 -7.07 -10.57 -14.39
C ASN A 41 -6.80 -11.88 -13.65
N ARG A 42 -7.85 -12.72 -13.47
CA ARG A 42 -7.75 -14.01 -12.78
C ARG A 42 -8.56 -15.07 -13.50
N VAL A 43 -8.03 -16.29 -13.51
CA VAL A 43 -8.65 -17.46 -14.15
C VAL A 43 -8.52 -18.65 -13.22
N HIS A 44 -9.61 -19.39 -13.04
CA HIS A 44 -9.59 -20.70 -12.41
C HIS A 44 -10.39 -21.69 -13.25
N THR A 45 -9.89 -22.92 -13.39
CA THR A 45 -10.49 -23.95 -14.24
C THR A 45 -10.59 -25.27 -13.49
N TYR A 46 -11.77 -25.88 -13.53
CA TYR A 46 -12.02 -27.21 -12.99
C TYR A 46 -12.94 -27.97 -13.93
N GLU A 47 -12.46 -29.07 -14.52
CA GLU A 47 -13.19 -29.84 -15.53
C GLU A 47 -13.75 -28.96 -16.67
N ASN A 48 -15.07 -28.87 -16.78
CA ASN A 48 -15.79 -28.08 -17.77
C ASN A 48 -16.23 -26.68 -17.26
N LYS A 49 -15.84 -26.32 -16.03
CA LYS A 49 -16.14 -25.05 -15.38
C LYS A 49 -14.94 -24.10 -15.47
N LEU A 50 -15.23 -22.84 -15.78
CA LEU A 50 -14.26 -21.76 -15.89
C LEU A 50 -14.75 -20.57 -15.06
N TRP A 51 -13.95 -20.10 -14.12
CA TRP A 51 -14.16 -18.85 -13.41
C TRP A 51 -13.17 -17.81 -13.92
N THR A 52 -13.67 -16.62 -14.19
CA THR A 52 -12.84 -15.47 -14.59
C THR A 52 -13.19 -14.27 -13.74
N ALA A 53 -12.19 -13.52 -13.29
CA ALA A 53 -12.40 -12.21 -12.69
C ALA A 53 -11.73 -11.10 -13.51
N THR A 54 -12.47 -10.03 -13.76
CA THR A 54 -11.93 -8.73 -14.22
C THR A 54 -11.61 -7.85 -13.01
N ASP A 55 -11.49 -6.53 -13.21
CA ASP A 55 -11.37 -5.60 -12.07
C ASP A 55 -12.63 -5.60 -11.19
N PHE A 56 -13.84 -5.79 -11.73
CA PHE A 56 -15.08 -5.66 -10.94
C PHE A 56 -16.05 -6.82 -11.09
N ILE A 57 -15.83 -7.71 -12.05
CA ILE A 57 -16.81 -8.72 -12.41
C ILE A 57 -16.20 -10.11 -12.21
N LEU A 58 -16.88 -10.95 -11.44
CA LEU A 58 -16.65 -12.40 -11.42
C LEU A 58 -17.68 -13.07 -12.32
N ASN A 59 -17.22 -13.87 -13.28
CA ASN A 59 -18.08 -14.72 -14.10
C ASN A 59 -17.74 -16.20 -13.91
N GLN A 60 -18.75 -17.04 -14.00
CA GLN A 60 -18.63 -18.49 -14.12
C GLN A 60 -19.22 -18.95 -15.44
N TYR A 61 -18.45 -19.73 -16.18
CA TYR A 61 -18.86 -20.40 -17.40
C TYR A 61 -18.88 -21.91 -17.20
N GLU A 62 -19.82 -22.59 -17.84
CA GLU A 62 -19.92 -24.05 -17.86
C GLU A 62 -20.10 -24.50 -19.31
N ASN A 63 -19.20 -25.35 -19.80
CA ASN A 63 -19.12 -25.73 -21.22
C ASN A 63 -19.03 -24.52 -22.19
N GLY A 64 -18.37 -23.44 -21.75
CA GLY A 64 -18.22 -22.20 -22.53
C GLY A 64 -19.47 -21.31 -22.58
N VAL A 65 -20.54 -21.68 -21.86
CA VAL A 65 -21.77 -20.87 -21.74
C VAL A 65 -21.73 -20.12 -20.41
N ASP A 66 -22.12 -18.84 -20.45
CA ASP A 66 -22.23 -18.00 -19.25
C ASP A 66 -23.31 -18.56 -18.32
N LYS A 67 -22.94 -18.82 -17.06
CA LYS A 67 -23.82 -19.40 -16.05
C LYS A 67 -24.28 -18.35 -15.06
N CYS A 68 -23.34 -17.60 -14.50
CA CYS A 68 -23.65 -16.57 -13.52
C CYS A 68 -22.52 -15.54 -13.43
N SER A 69 -22.90 -14.31 -13.04
CA SER A 69 -22.01 -13.18 -12.90
C SER A 69 -22.28 -12.42 -11.61
N PHE A 70 -21.24 -11.98 -10.92
CA PHE A 70 -21.31 -11.13 -9.74
C PHE A 70 -20.53 -9.84 -9.98
N MET A 71 -21.16 -8.70 -9.71
CA MET A 71 -20.51 -7.39 -9.77
C MET A 71 -20.05 -6.98 -8.37
N CYS A 72 -18.74 -6.96 -8.16
CA CYS A 72 -18.12 -6.55 -6.92
C CYS A 72 -18.29 -5.02 -6.71
N PRO A 73 -18.58 -4.56 -5.47
CA PRO A 73 -18.69 -3.13 -5.16
C PRO A 73 -17.41 -2.33 -5.40
N ASP A 74 -16.27 -2.99 -5.34
CA ASP A 74 -14.96 -2.39 -5.55
C ASP A 74 -14.03 -3.39 -6.26
N LYS A 75 -12.81 -2.94 -6.59
CA LYS A 75 -11.86 -3.71 -7.37
C LYS A 75 -11.53 -5.06 -6.72
N ILE A 76 -11.52 -6.12 -7.53
CA ILE A 76 -11.06 -7.46 -7.19
C ILE A 76 -9.55 -7.48 -7.42
N ASN A 77 -8.79 -7.62 -6.34
CA ASN A 77 -7.33 -7.68 -6.38
C ASN A 77 -6.84 -9.11 -6.59
N ASP A 78 -7.51 -10.09 -6.00
CA ASP A 78 -7.17 -11.50 -6.15
C ASP A 78 -8.41 -12.41 -6.03
N MET A 79 -8.32 -13.60 -6.60
CA MET A 79 -9.40 -14.59 -6.63
C MET A 79 -8.84 -16.00 -6.49
N ILE A 80 -9.44 -16.77 -5.59
CA ILE A 80 -9.29 -18.23 -5.57
C ILE A 80 -10.66 -18.91 -5.63
N VAL A 81 -10.67 -20.15 -6.09
CA VAL A 81 -11.86 -21.01 -6.06
C VAL A 81 -11.51 -22.26 -5.28
N THR A 82 -12.36 -22.64 -4.34
CA THR A 82 -12.13 -23.78 -3.45
C THR A 82 -13.41 -24.56 -3.24
N SER A 83 -13.26 -25.88 -3.02
CA SER A 83 -14.34 -26.72 -2.54
C SER A 83 -14.51 -26.57 -1.02
N VAL A 84 -15.75 -26.65 -0.53
CA VAL A 84 -16.11 -26.55 0.90
C VAL A 84 -16.36 -27.92 1.54
N ALA A 85 -17.12 -28.79 0.87
CA ALA A 85 -17.53 -30.09 1.42
C ALA A 85 -17.14 -31.24 0.47
N ASN A 86 -17.53 -31.15 -0.81
CA ASN A 86 -17.30 -32.17 -1.84
C ASN A 86 -16.71 -31.53 -3.10
N ASP A 87 -16.07 -32.31 -3.97
CA ASP A 87 -15.47 -31.87 -5.25
C ASP A 87 -16.45 -31.24 -6.28
N GLN A 88 -17.71 -31.03 -5.90
CA GLN A 88 -18.71 -30.35 -6.72
C GLN A 88 -19.21 -29.04 -6.13
N ASP A 89 -18.97 -28.79 -4.84
CA ASP A 89 -19.43 -27.59 -4.14
C ASP A 89 -18.33 -26.54 -4.05
N PHE A 90 -18.27 -25.69 -5.07
CA PHE A 90 -17.25 -24.65 -5.20
C PHE A 90 -17.75 -23.29 -4.72
N VAL A 91 -16.88 -22.59 -4.01
CA VAL A 91 -17.04 -21.17 -3.69
C VAL A 91 -15.88 -20.38 -4.28
N ALA A 92 -16.19 -19.21 -4.82
CA ALA A 92 -15.20 -18.21 -5.20
C ALA A 92 -14.93 -17.29 -4.02
N VAL A 93 -13.67 -17.08 -3.68
CA VAL A 93 -13.24 -16.14 -2.64
C VAL A 93 -12.54 -14.97 -3.31
N LEU A 94 -13.06 -13.77 -3.10
CA LEU A 94 -12.56 -12.52 -3.64
C LEU A 94 -11.83 -11.72 -2.57
N ALA A 95 -10.61 -11.32 -2.87
CA ALA A 95 -9.85 -10.30 -2.15
C ALA A 95 -10.14 -8.94 -2.78
N CYS A 96 -10.70 -8.00 -2.00
CA CYS A 96 -11.21 -6.75 -2.55
C CYS A 96 -10.49 -5.51 -2.02
N GLN A 97 -10.48 -4.47 -2.86
CA GLN A 97 -9.85 -3.17 -2.59
C GLN A 97 -10.50 -2.43 -1.43
N ASP A 98 -11.81 -2.60 -1.22
CA ASP A 98 -12.58 -1.99 -0.14
C ASP A 98 -12.42 -2.71 1.21
N ARG A 99 -11.29 -3.41 1.43
CA ARG A 99 -10.93 -4.05 2.71
C ARG A 99 -11.92 -5.15 3.14
N TYR A 100 -12.48 -5.88 2.17
CA TYR A 100 -13.30 -7.07 2.41
C TYR A 100 -12.71 -8.31 1.74
N VAL A 101 -12.86 -9.45 2.42
CA VAL A 101 -12.85 -10.77 1.79
C VAL A 101 -14.31 -11.18 1.58
N ARG A 102 -14.68 -11.57 0.36
CA ARG A 102 -16.04 -12.00 -0.01
C ARG A 102 -16.03 -13.44 -0.46
N VAL A 103 -17.00 -14.23 0.00
CA VAL A 103 -17.21 -15.62 -0.43
C VAL A 103 -18.51 -15.69 -1.20
N LEU A 104 -18.42 -16.18 -2.43
CA LEU A 104 -19.52 -16.27 -3.39
C LEU A 104 -19.80 -17.72 -3.74
N ARG A 105 -21.09 -18.07 -3.84
CA ARG A 105 -21.57 -19.36 -4.33
C ARG A 105 -22.58 -19.10 -5.43
N ASP A 106 -22.36 -19.65 -6.63
CA ASP A 106 -23.20 -19.40 -7.81
C ASP A 106 -23.48 -17.90 -8.05
N ALA A 107 -22.44 -17.06 -7.91
CA ALA A 107 -22.50 -15.59 -7.99
C ALA A 107 -23.35 -14.88 -6.91
N ALA A 108 -23.85 -15.59 -5.89
CA ALA A 108 -24.50 -14.99 -4.72
C ALA A 108 -23.52 -14.81 -3.56
N LEU A 109 -23.61 -13.67 -2.86
CA LEU A 109 -22.79 -13.40 -1.67
C LEU A 109 -23.24 -14.25 -0.48
N VAL A 110 -22.39 -15.17 -0.05
CA VAL A 110 -22.63 -16.05 1.11
C VAL A 110 -22.10 -15.42 2.38
N ALA A 111 -20.84 -14.96 2.35
CA ALA A 111 -20.19 -14.37 3.51
C ALA A 111 -19.27 -13.23 3.09
N LYS A 112 -19.11 -12.24 3.96
CA LYS A 112 -18.05 -11.23 3.85
C LYS A 112 -17.43 -10.94 5.20
N LYS A 113 -16.13 -10.63 5.22
CA LYS A 113 -15.43 -10.16 6.42
C LYS A 113 -14.53 -8.97 6.08
N SER A 114 -14.71 -7.90 6.83
CA SER A 114 -13.87 -6.70 6.87
C SER A 114 -12.49 -7.01 7.45
N VAL A 115 -11.47 -6.35 6.91
CA VAL A 115 -10.09 -6.39 7.38
C VAL A 115 -9.53 -4.96 7.52
N SER A 116 -8.33 -4.83 8.08
CA SER A 116 -7.72 -3.53 8.37
C SER A 116 -7.27 -2.75 7.13
N ALA A 117 -7.00 -3.41 6.00
CA ALA A 117 -6.49 -2.81 4.77
C ALA A 117 -6.96 -3.58 3.53
N ALA A 118 -6.80 -3.01 2.34
CA ALA A 118 -7.15 -3.66 1.08
C ALA A 118 -6.48 -5.05 1.01
N VAL A 119 -7.23 -6.08 0.64
CA VAL A 119 -6.69 -7.44 0.52
C VAL A 119 -6.11 -7.56 -0.89
N THR A 120 -4.83 -7.89 -0.99
CA THR A 120 -4.08 -7.86 -2.26
C THR A 120 -3.71 -9.25 -2.76
N ALA A 121 -3.62 -10.23 -1.87
CA ALA A 121 -3.34 -11.62 -2.21
C ALA A 121 -4.10 -12.55 -1.26
N ILE A 122 -4.56 -13.69 -1.76
CA ILE A 122 -5.25 -14.71 -0.95
C ILE A 122 -4.90 -16.13 -1.40
N CYS A 123 -4.69 -17.03 -0.44
CA CYS A 123 -4.40 -18.43 -0.71
C CYS A 123 -5.17 -19.34 0.26
N ARG A 124 -5.49 -20.54 -0.20
CA ARG A 124 -5.99 -21.62 0.66
C ARG A 124 -4.81 -22.35 1.29
N ILE A 125 -4.89 -22.70 2.57
CA ILE A 125 -3.93 -23.62 3.17
C ILE A 125 -4.27 -25.05 2.71
N PRO A 126 -3.31 -25.80 2.12
CA PRO A 126 -3.50 -27.21 1.80
C PRO A 126 -3.84 -28.04 3.05
N TRP A 127 -4.61 -29.10 2.85
CA TRP A 127 -4.95 -30.03 3.93
C TRP A 127 -3.75 -30.88 4.35
N SER A 128 -3.58 -31.12 5.67
CA SER A 128 -2.55 -32.01 6.19
C SER A 128 -3.04 -33.48 6.21
N THR A 129 -2.28 -34.37 5.60
CA THR A 129 -2.60 -35.80 5.46
C THR A 129 -2.64 -36.59 6.77
N ARG A 130 -2.11 -36.05 7.87
CA ARG A 130 -2.05 -36.69 9.19
C ARG A 130 -3.40 -37.02 9.84
N SER A 131 -4.49 -36.37 9.44
CA SER A 131 -5.81 -36.61 10.06
C SER A 131 -6.46 -37.95 9.65
N GLY A 132 -5.92 -38.66 8.64
CA GLY A 132 -6.31 -40.04 8.29
C GLY A 132 -7.78 -40.27 7.90
N THR A 133 -8.59 -39.22 7.93
CA THR A 133 -10.01 -39.22 7.61
C THR A 133 -10.28 -38.01 6.73
N PHE A 134 -10.86 -38.26 5.56
CA PHE A 134 -11.42 -37.22 4.70
C PHE A 134 -12.67 -36.69 5.42
N SER A 135 -12.47 -35.86 6.43
CA SER A 135 -13.56 -35.16 7.10
C SER A 135 -14.00 -34.03 6.17
N THR A 136 -15.12 -34.22 5.47
CA THR A 136 -15.83 -33.18 4.73
C THR A 136 -16.36 -32.05 5.63
N SER A 137 -16.03 -32.05 6.92
CA SER A 137 -16.56 -31.18 7.96
C SER A 137 -15.55 -30.14 8.49
N GLU A 138 -14.27 -30.17 8.10
CA GLU A 138 -13.35 -29.13 8.55
C GLU A 138 -13.47 -27.84 7.71
N PRO A 139 -13.43 -26.67 8.37
CA PRO A 139 -13.62 -25.41 7.68
C PRO A 139 -12.43 -25.08 6.77
N VAL A 140 -12.72 -24.52 5.60
CA VAL A 140 -11.73 -24.01 4.65
C VAL A 140 -10.87 -22.95 5.34
N GLN A 141 -9.55 -23.14 5.34
CA GLN A 141 -8.61 -22.18 5.89
C GLN A 141 -8.01 -21.29 4.79
N LEU A 142 -8.07 -19.98 5.02
CA LEU A 142 -7.73 -18.95 4.05
C LEU A 142 -6.69 -18.00 4.66
N VAL A 143 -5.52 -17.91 4.05
CA VAL A 143 -4.51 -16.89 4.41
C VAL A 143 -4.62 -15.75 3.42
N TYR A 144 -4.57 -14.52 3.91
CA TYR A 144 -4.61 -13.33 3.09
C TYR A 144 -3.46 -12.38 3.43
N GLY A 145 -3.01 -11.65 2.41
CA GLY A 145 -2.07 -10.54 2.53
C GLY A 145 -2.76 -9.21 2.20
N THR A 146 -2.27 -8.14 2.80
CA THR A 146 -2.87 -6.80 2.65
C THR A 146 -1.90 -5.78 2.05
N ALA A 147 -2.46 -4.69 1.53
CA ALA A 147 -1.71 -3.55 1.01
C ALA A 147 -0.90 -2.81 2.09
N SER A 148 -1.22 -2.98 3.38
CA SER A 148 -0.42 -2.46 4.50
C SER A 148 0.59 -3.49 5.04
N GLY A 149 0.84 -4.56 4.29
CA GLY A 149 1.83 -5.59 4.61
C GLY A 149 1.45 -6.60 5.70
N GLY A 150 0.23 -6.52 6.24
CA GLY A 150 -0.27 -7.46 7.25
C GLY A 150 -0.74 -8.79 6.65
N ILE A 151 -0.55 -9.88 7.40
CA ILE A 151 -0.99 -11.25 7.07
C ILE A 151 -2.11 -11.64 8.04
N GLY A 152 -3.13 -12.35 7.58
CA GLY A 152 -4.14 -12.92 8.47
C GLY A 152 -4.68 -14.27 8.02
N LEU A 153 -5.29 -14.97 8.97
CA LEU A 153 -5.92 -16.27 8.76
C LEU A 153 -7.41 -16.18 9.02
N MET A 154 -8.21 -16.64 8.06
CA MET A 154 -9.64 -16.80 8.19
C MET A 154 -10.06 -18.26 8.01
N THR A 155 -11.21 -18.60 8.55
CA THR A 155 -11.87 -19.88 8.32
C THR A 155 -13.27 -19.67 7.79
N PHE A 156 -13.64 -20.49 6.81
CA PHE A 156 -14.96 -20.52 6.22
C PHE A 156 -15.58 -21.90 6.43
N ASN A 157 -16.74 -21.94 7.08
CA ASN A 157 -17.43 -23.18 7.44
C ASN A 157 -18.61 -23.52 6.51
N GLY A 158 -18.70 -22.87 5.34
CA GLY A 158 -19.82 -23.01 4.40
C GLY A 158 -20.81 -21.84 4.40
N ASP A 159 -20.95 -21.15 5.55
CA ASP A 159 -21.90 -20.05 5.71
C ASP A 159 -21.25 -18.77 6.25
N LYS A 160 -20.26 -18.89 7.15
CA LYS A 160 -19.67 -17.75 7.87
C LYS A 160 -18.16 -17.74 7.71
N LEU A 161 -17.63 -16.53 7.56
CA LEU A 161 -16.21 -16.26 7.54
C LEU A 161 -15.77 -15.73 8.92
N LYS A 162 -14.84 -16.42 9.58
CA LYS A 162 -14.32 -16.07 10.92
C LYS A 162 -12.82 -15.83 10.86
N SER A 163 -12.37 -14.70 11.41
CA SER A 163 -10.96 -14.41 11.63
C SER A 163 -10.42 -15.30 12.75
N LYS A 164 -9.33 -16.02 12.50
CA LYS A 164 -8.58 -16.76 13.54
C LYS A 164 -7.55 -15.85 14.19
N TRP A 165 -6.70 -15.24 13.38
CA TRP A 165 -5.70 -14.29 13.83
C TRP A 165 -5.34 -13.33 12.71
N LYS A 166 -4.74 -12.22 13.09
CA LYS A 166 -4.07 -11.27 12.21
C LYS A 166 -2.69 -11.05 12.81
N SER A 167 -1.65 -11.22 12.02
CA SER A 167 -0.31 -10.81 12.41
C SER A 167 -0.30 -9.29 12.26
N SER A 168 -0.48 -8.58 13.37
CA SER A 168 0.03 -7.22 13.44
C SER A 168 1.54 -7.34 13.41
N THR A 169 2.18 -6.66 12.46
CA THR A 169 3.65 -6.56 12.36
C THR A 169 4.30 -5.77 13.50
N VAL A 170 3.71 -5.85 14.70
CA VAL A 170 4.11 -5.16 15.93
C VAL A 170 4.80 -6.13 16.89
N ASP A 171 4.71 -7.45 16.69
CA ASP A 171 5.25 -8.45 17.63
C ASP A 171 6.70 -8.91 17.31
N GLY A 172 7.49 -8.04 16.68
CA GLY A 172 8.94 -8.18 16.55
C GLY A 172 9.67 -7.01 17.21
N PRO A 173 10.97 -7.15 17.56
CA PRO A 173 11.75 -6.00 18.01
C PRO A 173 11.66 -4.93 16.93
N VAL A 174 11.10 -3.77 17.31
CA VAL A 174 10.70 -2.63 16.48
C VAL A 174 11.62 -2.48 15.26
N SER A 175 11.29 -3.15 14.15
CA SER A 175 11.87 -2.80 12.87
C SER A 175 11.28 -1.44 12.53
N SER A 176 12.13 -0.43 12.38
CA SER A 176 11.76 0.98 12.20
C SER A 176 10.84 1.24 11.00
N THR A 177 10.64 0.26 10.12
CA THR A 177 9.79 0.38 8.92
C THR A 177 8.60 -0.59 9.00
N PRO A 178 7.35 -0.12 8.78
CA PRO A 178 6.22 -1.01 8.57
C PRO A 178 6.44 -1.91 7.35
N PRO A 179 5.84 -3.11 7.32
CA PRO A 179 5.97 -4.03 6.20
C PRO A 179 5.38 -3.46 4.91
N ALA A 180 6.03 -3.67 3.78
CA ALA A 180 5.50 -3.30 2.47
C ALA A 180 4.30 -4.16 2.06
N CYS A 181 3.53 -3.66 1.08
CA CYS A 181 2.40 -4.36 0.46
C CYS A 181 2.75 -5.81 0.09
N ILE A 182 1.83 -6.73 0.35
CA ILE A 182 1.97 -8.13 -0.08
C ILE A 182 1.41 -8.26 -1.49
N ASN A 183 2.27 -8.58 -2.45
CA ASN A 183 1.87 -8.75 -3.86
C ASN A 183 1.45 -10.18 -4.18
N ALA A 184 2.03 -11.17 -3.51
CA ALA A 184 1.74 -12.58 -3.73
C ALA A 184 1.87 -13.40 -2.44
N ILE A 185 1.01 -14.41 -2.31
CA ILE A 185 1.03 -15.35 -1.19
C ILE A 185 0.74 -16.76 -1.69
N THR A 186 1.45 -17.74 -1.16
CA THR A 186 1.19 -19.16 -1.42
C THR A 186 1.47 -19.97 -0.16
N CYS A 187 1.03 -21.23 -0.17
CA CYS A 187 1.33 -22.18 0.88
C CYS A 187 1.96 -23.45 0.30
N PHE A 188 3.10 -23.87 0.85
CA PHE A 188 3.82 -25.06 0.39
C PHE A 188 4.63 -25.67 1.54
N ASP A 189 4.68 -26.99 1.63
CA ASP A 189 5.47 -27.72 2.62
C ASP A 189 6.93 -27.83 2.13
N LEU A 190 7.78 -26.95 2.65
CA LEU A 190 9.20 -26.85 2.32
C LEU A 190 10.06 -27.81 3.13
N ASN A 191 9.63 -28.18 4.34
CA ASN A 191 10.44 -28.95 5.29
C ASN A 191 10.05 -30.45 5.35
N LYS A 192 9.00 -30.85 4.62
CA LYS A 192 8.42 -32.21 4.55
C LYS A 192 7.82 -32.70 5.87
N ASP A 193 7.30 -31.80 6.69
CA ASP A 193 6.65 -32.14 7.96
C ASP A 193 5.11 -32.34 7.83
N GLU A 194 4.60 -32.31 6.59
CA GLU A 194 3.18 -32.35 6.22
C GLU A 194 2.37 -31.14 6.69
N ARG A 195 3.03 -30.01 7.02
CA ARG A 195 2.42 -28.72 7.32
C ARG A 195 2.99 -27.68 6.36
N ALA A 196 2.10 -27.06 5.59
CA ALA A 196 2.53 -26.04 4.65
C ALA A 196 3.02 -24.78 5.38
N GLU A 197 4.18 -24.27 4.97
CA GLU A 197 4.61 -22.90 5.28
C GLU A 197 3.84 -21.87 4.44
N ILE A 198 3.78 -20.64 4.95
CA ILE A 198 3.27 -19.48 4.23
C ILE A 198 4.46 -18.79 3.57
N ILE A 199 4.40 -18.62 2.25
CA ILE A 199 5.43 -17.93 1.46
C ILE A 199 4.83 -16.62 0.95
N VAL A 200 5.53 -15.52 1.20
CA VAL A 200 5.07 -14.15 0.91
C VAL A 200 6.07 -13.44 0.01
N GLY A 201 5.57 -12.82 -1.06
CA GLY A 201 6.33 -11.88 -1.88
C GLY A 201 5.83 -10.45 -1.68
N ARG A 202 6.71 -9.53 -1.29
CA ARG A 202 6.39 -8.13 -1.00
C ARG A 202 6.79 -7.16 -2.10
N ASP A 203 6.18 -5.98 -2.07
CA ASP A 203 6.47 -4.89 -2.99
C ASP A 203 7.86 -4.28 -2.81
N ASP A 204 8.44 -4.34 -1.61
CA ASP A 204 9.81 -3.88 -1.34
C ASP A 204 10.89 -4.94 -1.68
N GLY A 205 10.51 -5.97 -2.43
CA GLY A 205 11.40 -7.02 -2.90
C GLY A 205 11.69 -8.12 -1.90
N ARG A 206 11.03 -8.12 -0.73
CA ARG A 206 11.17 -9.21 0.25
C ARG A 206 10.48 -10.48 -0.20
N VAL A 207 11.16 -11.60 -0.01
CA VAL A 207 10.59 -12.95 0.01
C VAL A 207 10.70 -13.47 1.44
N GLU A 208 9.57 -13.81 2.04
CA GLU A 208 9.50 -14.26 3.44
C GLU A 208 8.81 -15.63 3.53
N VAL A 209 9.30 -16.48 4.42
CA VAL A 209 8.71 -17.79 4.72
C VAL A 209 8.33 -17.83 6.19
N PHE A 210 7.11 -18.27 6.48
CA PHE A 210 6.59 -18.40 7.85
C PHE A 210 6.07 -19.81 8.11
N SER A 211 6.35 -20.33 9.30
CA SER A 211 5.73 -21.55 9.82
C SER A 211 4.65 -21.22 10.85
N PHE A 212 3.77 -22.19 11.12
CA PHE A 212 2.82 -22.09 12.22
C PHE A 212 3.49 -22.48 13.54
N ASP A 213 3.33 -21.63 14.57
CA ASP A 213 3.81 -21.95 15.91
C ASP A 213 2.87 -22.93 16.65
N SER A 214 3.29 -23.37 17.84
CA SER A 214 2.50 -24.30 18.67
C SER A 214 1.19 -23.71 19.22
N GLN A 215 1.05 -22.38 19.23
CA GLN A 215 -0.14 -21.66 19.66
C GLN A 215 -1.07 -21.31 18.48
N GLY A 216 -0.67 -21.66 17.25
CA GLY A 216 -1.41 -21.38 16.02
C GLY A 216 -1.17 -19.99 15.42
N GLY A 217 -0.20 -19.23 15.94
CA GLY A 217 0.36 -18.03 15.32
C GLY A 217 1.39 -18.37 14.24
N ILE A 218 2.19 -17.38 13.82
CA ILE A 218 3.20 -17.55 12.77
C ILE A 218 4.58 -17.10 13.24
N THR A 219 5.61 -17.83 12.82
CA THR A 219 7.02 -17.50 13.08
C THR A 219 7.78 -17.41 11.76
N LYS A 220 8.55 -16.33 11.56
CA LYS A 220 9.36 -16.14 10.35
C LYS A 220 10.56 -17.09 10.36
N LEU A 221 10.67 -17.90 9.32
CA LEU A 221 11.76 -18.86 9.11
C LEU A 221 12.86 -18.31 8.20
N TYR A 222 12.48 -17.56 7.17
CA TYR A 222 13.41 -17.07 6.15
C TYR A 222 13.02 -15.68 5.66
N GLU A 223 14.03 -14.90 5.28
CA GLU A 223 13.88 -13.61 4.64
C GLU A 223 15.00 -13.41 3.62
N TYR A 224 14.62 -12.97 2.43
CA TYR A 224 15.52 -12.47 1.40
C TYR A 224 15.02 -11.13 0.89
N VAL A 225 15.91 -10.21 0.54
CA VAL A 225 15.56 -8.89 0.00
C VAL A 225 16.17 -8.72 -1.38
N SER A 226 15.32 -8.52 -2.39
CA SER A 226 15.72 -8.11 -3.73
C SER A 226 15.59 -6.60 -3.92
N THR A 227 16.20 -6.07 -4.98
CA THR A 227 16.04 -4.66 -5.39
C THR A 227 14.68 -4.37 -6.02
N ASP A 228 14.09 -5.40 -6.62
CA ASP A 228 12.88 -5.32 -7.44
C ASP A 228 11.68 -5.79 -6.62
N SER A 229 10.48 -5.29 -6.92
CA SER A 229 9.26 -5.79 -6.31
C SER A 229 8.98 -7.25 -6.68
N MET A 230 8.56 -8.05 -5.70
CA MET A 230 8.12 -9.43 -5.96
C MET A 230 6.70 -9.41 -6.54
N ARG A 231 6.46 -10.16 -7.62
CA ARG A 231 5.17 -10.21 -8.31
C ARG A 231 4.46 -11.56 -8.18
N CYS A 232 5.21 -12.62 -7.96
CA CYS A 232 4.68 -13.97 -7.76
C CYS A 232 5.65 -14.77 -6.89
N VAL A 233 5.10 -15.66 -6.07
CA VAL A 233 5.84 -16.67 -5.30
C VAL A 233 5.14 -18.02 -5.42
N GLN A 234 5.91 -19.09 -5.56
CA GLN A 234 5.44 -20.47 -5.59
C GLN A 234 6.42 -21.37 -4.83
N GLY A 235 5.91 -22.44 -4.22
CA GLY A 235 6.74 -23.53 -3.72
C GLY A 235 6.69 -24.72 -4.68
N GLY A 236 7.80 -25.44 -4.82
CA GLY A 236 7.87 -26.60 -5.69
C GLY A 236 9.28 -27.17 -5.79
N ILE A 237 9.52 -27.99 -6.82
CA ILE A 237 10.83 -28.58 -7.11
C ILE A 237 11.14 -28.23 -8.57
N VAL A 238 12.18 -27.42 -8.81
CA VAL A 238 12.53 -26.97 -10.17
C VAL A 238 13.91 -27.45 -10.61
N SER A 239 14.93 -27.28 -9.78
CA SER A 239 16.31 -27.58 -10.19
C SER A 239 16.67 -29.04 -9.94
N THR A 240 16.71 -29.44 -8.67
CA THR A 240 17.23 -30.75 -8.26
C THR A 240 16.12 -31.58 -7.61
N PRO A 241 15.76 -32.76 -8.15
CA PRO A 241 14.76 -33.63 -7.55
C PRO A 241 15.07 -33.96 -6.10
N GLY A 242 14.06 -33.85 -5.24
CA GLY A 242 14.19 -34.13 -3.80
C GLY A 242 14.57 -32.93 -2.94
N PHE A 243 14.84 -31.76 -3.54
CA PHE A 243 15.05 -30.50 -2.83
C PHE A 243 13.96 -29.51 -3.18
N GLU A 244 13.19 -29.11 -2.18
CA GLU A 244 12.13 -28.13 -2.25
C GLU A 244 12.73 -26.74 -2.48
N GLU A 245 12.03 -25.93 -3.25
CA GLU A 245 12.46 -24.60 -3.63
C GLU A 245 11.30 -23.61 -3.51
N VAL A 246 11.63 -22.39 -3.09
CA VAL A 246 10.77 -21.23 -3.32
C VAL A 246 11.17 -20.61 -4.65
N VAL A 247 10.22 -20.44 -5.55
CA VAL A 247 10.40 -19.73 -6.82
C VAL A 247 9.70 -18.38 -6.73
N ALA A 248 10.40 -17.31 -7.06
CA ALA A 248 9.86 -15.96 -7.07
C ALA A 248 10.11 -15.28 -8.42
N THR A 249 9.19 -14.41 -8.85
CA THR A 249 9.38 -13.58 -10.04
C THR A 249 9.33 -12.11 -9.68
N THR A 250 10.29 -11.32 -10.17
CA THR A 250 10.36 -9.88 -9.93
C THR A 250 9.66 -9.08 -11.02
N PHE A 251 9.40 -7.79 -10.78
CA PHE A 251 8.81 -6.89 -11.77
C PHE A 251 9.65 -6.78 -13.06
N SER A 252 10.98 -6.76 -12.96
CA SER A 252 11.86 -6.74 -14.14
C SER A 252 11.88 -8.07 -14.91
N GLY A 253 11.17 -9.09 -14.43
CA GLY A 253 11.07 -10.40 -15.07
C GLY A 253 12.17 -11.39 -14.64
N ARG A 254 12.94 -11.09 -13.58
CA ARG A 254 13.91 -12.07 -13.04
C ARG A 254 13.15 -13.20 -12.36
N VAL A 255 13.54 -14.44 -12.67
CA VAL A 255 13.06 -15.64 -11.98
C VAL A 255 14.14 -16.07 -10.99
N LEU A 256 13.81 -16.06 -9.71
CA LEU A 256 14.67 -16.45 -8.59
C LEU A 256 14.22 -17.83 -8.08
N SER A 257 15.18 -18.68 -7.71
CA SER A 257 14.93 -19.92 -6.99
C SER A 257 15.76 -19.93 -5.70
N PHE A 258 15.12 -20.29 -4.59
CA PHE A 258 15.71 -20.47 -3.27
C PHE A 258 15.58 -21.94 -2.91
N THR A 259 16.66 -22.69 -3.08
CA THR A 259 16.67 -24.15 -2.93
C THR A 259 17.09 -24.60 -1.53
N THR A 260 16.55 -25.73 -1.08
CA THR A 260 17.00 -26.46 0.11
C THR A 260 18.22 -27.34 -0.14
N GLU A 261 18.70 -27.42 -1.40
CA GLU A 261 19.93 -28.15 -1.72
C GLU A 261 21.17 -27.50 -1.06
N PRO A 262 22.01 -28.28 -0.35
CA PRO A 262 23.21 -27.77 0.29
C PRO A 262 24.31 -27.50 -0.75
N LEU A 263 24.31 -26.30 -1.32
CA LEU A 263 25.26 -25.87 -2.36
C LEU A 263 26.70 -25.63 -1.85
N ASP A 264 26.89 -25.63 -0.54
CA ASP A 264 28.18 -25.50 0.14
C ASP A 264 28.97 -26.83 0.21
N GLN A 265 28.30 -27.96 -0.04
CA GLN A 265 28.94 -29.28 -0.08
C GLN A 265 29.82 -29.47 -1.34
N PRO A 266 30.89 -30.29 -1.25
CA PRO A 266 31.78 -30.56 -2.38
C PRO A 266 31.02 -31.18 -3.55
N ASP A 267 31.37 -30.76 -4.76
CA ASP A 267 30.84 -31.34 -5.98
C ASP A 267 31.48 -32.71 -6.23
N ALA A 268 30.64 -33.73 -6.45
CA ALA A 268 31.09 -35.09 -6.68
C ALA A 268 31.91 -35.22 -7.98
N GLU A 269 31.70 -34.30 -8.94
CA GLU A 269 32.41 -34.28 -10.22
C GLU A 269 33.70 -33.43 -10.18
N ASP A 270 33.92 -32.64 -9.12
CA ASP A 270 35.09 -31.76 -9.01
C ASP A 270 36.26 -32.44 -8.28
N GLN A 271 37.35 -32.64 -9.01
CA GLN A 271 38.56 -33.27 -8.47
C GLN A 271 39.30 -32.40 -7.43
N TYR A 272 38.98 -31.11 -7.35
CA TYR A 272 39.60 -30.16 -6.43
C TYR A 272 38.79 -29.97 -5.14
N GLY A 273 37.70 -30.72 -4.95
CA GLY A 273 36.87 -30.68 -3.75
C GLY A 273 36.13 -29.36 -3.55
N ARG A 274 35.93 -28.58 -4.61
CA ARG A 274 35.22 -27.29 -4.55
C ARG A 274 33.73 -27.54 -4.36
N SER A 275 33.05 -26.58 -3.72
CA SER A 275 31.61 -26.69 -3.51
C SER A 275 30.82 -26.61 -4.82
N ARG A 276 29.66 -27.28 -4.87
CA ARG A 276 28.74 -27.28 -6.02
C ARG A 276 28.38 -25.86 -6.45
N GLY A 277 28.08 -24.99 -5.48
CA GLY A 277 27.79 -23.58 -5.72
C GLY A 277 28.95 -22.81 -6.37
N THR A 278 30.20 -23.13 -6.03
CA THR A 278 31.39 -22.47 -6.60
C THR A 278 31.59 -22.86 -8.06
N VAL A 279 31.54 -24.17 -8.36
CA VAL A 279 31.73 -24.71 -9.71
C VAL A 279 30.64 -24.17 -10.66
N HIS A 280 29.38 -24.15 -10.22
CA HIS A 280 28.28 -23.57 -10.98
C HIS A 280 28.48 -22.07 -11.26
N ARG A 281 28.95 -21.30 -10.27
CA ARG A 281 29.14 -19.85 -10.40
C ARG A 281 30.26 -19.50 -11.39
N GLU A 282 31.41 -20.16 -11.32
CA GLU A 282 32.53 -19.89 -12.23
C GLU A 282 32.15 -20.16 -13.69
N THR A 283 31.54 -21.31 -13.95
CA THR A 283 31.08 -21.69 -15.29
C THR A 283 30.09 -20.67 -15.85
N ARG A 284 29.17 -20.16 -15.00
CA ARG A 284 28.22 -19.11 -15.38
C ARG A 284 28.91 -17.78 -15.69
N ILE A 285 29.89 -17.37 -14.89
CA ILE A 285 30.64 -16.11 -15.10
C ILE A 285 31.36 -16.12 -16.45
N VAL A 286 32.01 -17.23 -16.81
CA VAL A 286 32.72 -17.34 -18.10
C VAL A 286 31.74 -17.21 -19.27
N LYS A 287 30.58 -17.88 -19.21
CA LYS A 287 29.52 -17.76 -20.24
C LYS A 287 29.00 -16.33 -20.35
N LEU A 288 28.70 -15.68 -19.22
CA LEU A 288 28.19 -14.30 -19.20
C LEU A 288 29.20 -13.30 -19.76
N ARG A 289 30.50 -13.44 -19.45
CA ARG A 289 31.55 -12.58 -20.03
C ARG A 289 31.59 -12.68 -21.56
N LYS A 290 31.46 -13.89 -22.09
CA LYS A 290 31.42 -14.11 -23.54
C LYS A 290 30.17 -13.47 -24.17
N GLU A 291 29.02 -13.63 -23.52
CA GLU A 291 27.76 -13.04 -23.98
C GLU A 291 27.78 -11.51 -23.97
N ILE A 292 28.30 -10.90 -22.90
CA ILE A 292 28.49 -9.45 -22.78
C ILE A 292 29.33 -8.93 -23.95
N SER A 293 30.49 -9.53 -24.21
CA SER A 293 31.37 -9.11 -25.31
C SER A 293 30.67 -9.20 -26.68
N GLN A 294 29.88 -10.24 -26.92
CA GLN A 294 29.10 -10.38 -28.16
C GLN A 294 27.98 -9.33 -28.29
N LEU A 295 27.32 -8.99 -27.17
CA LEU A 295 26.27 -7.97 -27.15
C LEU A 295 26.85 -6.57 -27.33
N GLU A 296 27.99 -6.26 -26.71
CA GLU A 296 28.70 -4.98 -26.89
C GLU A 296 29.11 -4.75 -28.35
N GLU A 297 29.61 -5.79 -29.03
CA GLU A 297 29.95 -5.71 -30.45
C GLU A 297 28.71 -5.42 -31.30
N LYS A 298 27.58 -6.10 -31.02
CA LYS A 298 26.30 -5.86 -31.72
C LYS A 298 25.78 -4.44 -31.50
N ILE A 299 25.79 -3.96 -30.25
CA ILE A 299 25.36 -2.61 -29.89
C ILE A 299 26.21 -1.57 -30.62
N THR A 300 27.53 -1.76 -30.68
CA THR A 300 28.44 -0.85 -31.37
C THR A 300 28.14 -0.78 -32.86
N LYS A 301 27.94 -1.95 -33.51
CA LYS A 301 27.55 -2.02 -34.94
C LYS A 301 26.22 -1.31 -35.22
N GLU A 302 25.21 -1.50 -34.38
CA GLU A 302 23.91 -0.84 -34.56
C GLU A 302 23.96 0.67 -34.24
N LYS A 303 24.78 1.10 -33.27
CA LYS A 303 25.04 2.53 -33.02
C LYS A 303 25.69 3.20 -34.24
N ASP A 304 26.68 2.55 -34.85
CA ASP A 304 27.32 3.06 -36.07
C ASP A 304 26.35 3.09 -37.25
N ARG A 305 25.49 2.07 -37.38
CA ARG A 305 24.43 2.04 -38.39
C ARG A 305 23.43 3.18 -38.19
N ALA A 306 22.93 3.39 -36.97
CA ALA A 306 22.03 4.48 -36.64
C ALA A 306 22.68 5.85 -36.89
N ALA A 307 23.97 5.99 -36.56
CA ALA A 307 24.74 7.21 -36.81
C ALA A 307 24.82 7.57 -38.30
N ARG A 308 24.98 6.58 -39.18
CA ARG A 308 25.04 6.75 -40.66
C ARG A 308 23.68 7.09 -41.28
N LEU A 309 22.59 6.79 -40.57
CA LEU A 309 21.24 7.04 -41.07
C LEU A 309 20.71 8.44 -40.73
N ARG A 310 21.40 9.20 -39.86
CA ARG A 310 20.99 10.53 -39.35
C ARG A 310 20.65 11.57 -40.42
N ASP A 311 21.22 11.45 -41.63
CA ASP A 311 20.98 12.38 -42.74
C ASP A 311 19.72 12.08 -43.56
N LYS A 312 18.97 11.02 -43.20
CA LYS A 312 17.66 10.69 -43.81
C LYS A 312 16.54 11.17 -42.91
N GLU A 313 15.43 11.60 -43.48
CA GLU A 313 14.20 11.86 -42.71
C GLU A 313 13.64 10.54 -42.16
N TYR A 314 13.67 10.37 -40.84
CA TYR A 314 12.96 9.31 -40.13
C TYR A 314 12.37 9.85 -38.83
N MET A 315 11.21 9.33 -38.43
CA MET A 315 10.67 9.58 -37.10
C MET A 315 11.26 8.57 -36.11
N PRO A 316 11.97 9.00 -35.06
CA PRO A 316 12.39 8.10 -34.01
C PRO A 316 11.15 7.60 -33.25
N VAL A 317 11.00 6.28 -33.16
CA VAL A 317 9.99 5.64 -32.31
C VAL A 317 10.64 5.42 -30.95
N ALA A 318 10.14 6.08 -29.92
CA ALA A 318 10.49 5.76 -28.53
C ALA A 318 9.70 4.52 -28.11
N GLU A 319 10.35 3.59 -27.42
CA GLU A 319 9.65 2.48 -26.78
C GLU A 319 8.89 3.00 -25.56
N ASP A 320 7.67 2.49 -25.36
CA ASP A 320 6.89 2.80 -24.18
C ASP A 320 7.58 2.24 -22.93
N LEU A 321 8.04 3.13 -22.07
CA LEU A 321 8.63 2.75 -20.78
C LEU A 321 7.51 2.37 -19.81
N VAL A 322 7.43 1.09 -19.47
CA VAL A 322 6.49 0.61 -18.45
C VAL A 322 7.00 1.03 -17.07
N VAL A 323 6.24 1.90 -16.40
CA VAL A 323 6.52 2.37 -15.04
C VAL A 323 5.51 1.78 -14.07
N ASN A 324 5.96 0.87 -13.20
CA ASN A 324 5.20 0.47 -12.03
C ASN A 324 5.31 1.57 -10.97
N HIS A 325 4.18 2.00 -10.43
CA HIS A 325 4.16 3.09 -9.48
C HIS A 325 3.11 2.88 -8.40
N MET A 326 3.39 3.39 -7.22
CA MET A 326 2.50 3.38 -6.07
C MET A 326 2.41 4.79 -5.49
N PHE A 327 1.20 5.17 -5.08
CA PHE A 327 0.93 6.38 -4.31
C PHE A 327 -0.09 6.04 -3.24
N GLN A 328 0.39 5.55 -2.10
CA GLN A 328 -0.46 4.95 -1.07
C GLN A 328 -0.30 5.67 0.26
N LEU A 329 -1.42 6.04 0.88
CA LEU A 329 -1.43 6.63 2.21
C LEU A 329 -0.97 5.58 3.25
N ASN A 330 0.08 5.90 3.99
CA ASN A 330 0.58 5.12 5.11
C ASN A 330 -0.04 5.63 6.42
N PRO A 331 -0.95 4.86 7.05
CA PRO A 331 -1.63 5.30 8.27
C PRO A 331 -0.69 5.49 9.45
N THR A 332 0.44 4.77 9.49
CA THR A 332 1.42 4.84 10.59
C THR A 332 2.26 6.11 10.53
N LEU A 333 2.65 6.54 9.33
CA LEU A 333 3.48 7.73 9.14
C LEU A 333 2.68 9.02 8.94
N GLY A 334 1.39 8.92 8.62
CA GLY A 334 0.56 10.06 8.23
C GLY A 334 1.11 10.76 6.98
N ALA A 335 1.58 9.97 6.02
CA ALA A 335 2.21 10.42 4.78
C ALA A 335 1.94 9.43 3.66
N TYR A 336 2.13 9.84 2.42
CA TYR A 336 2.03 8.97 1.25
C TYR A 336 3.37 8.32 0.96
N ASP A 337 3.39 7.00 0.85
CA ASP A 337 4.53 6.27 0.32
C ASP A 337 4.42 6.25 -1.20
N VAL A 338 5.49 6.71 -1.85
CA VAL A 338 5.62 6.74 -3.30
C VAL A 338 6.72 5.78 -3.70
N SER A 339 6.37 4.80 -4.54
CA SER A 339 7.34 3.94 -5.19
C SER A 339 7.26 4.12 -6.69
N ILE A 340 8.42 4.16 -7.33
CA ILE A 340 8.57 4.24 -8.78
C ILE A 340 9.55 3.15 -9.17
N GLU A 341 9.11 2.26 -10.05
CA GLU A 341 9.88 1.11 -10.49
C GLU A 341 9.78 0.96 -12.01
N VAL A 342 10.92 0.71 -12.63
CA VAL A 342 11.07 0.53 -14.08
C VAL A 342 11.88 -0.75 -14.35
N PRO A 343 11.78 -1.37 -15.53
CA PRO A 343 12.54 -2.59 -15.84
C PRO A 343 14.05 -2.37 -16.04
N MET A 344 14.51 -1.11 -16.04
CA MET A 344 15.88 -0.68 -16.31
C MET A 344 16.36 0.33 -15.27
N ASN A 345 17.64 0.69 -15.28
CA ASN A 345 18.17 1.63 -14.29
C ASN A 345 17.58 3.04 -14.44
N ILE A 346 17.22 3.62 -13.29
CA ILE A 346 16.80 5.00 -13.12
C ILE A 346 18.05 5.87 -13.04
N GLN A 347 18.14 6.85 -13.90
CA GLN A 347 19.17 7.89 -13.83
C GLN A 347 18.76 8.95 -12.79
N CYS A 348 17.55 9.48 -12.93
CA CYS A 348 16.96 10.42 -12.00
C CYS A 348 15.43 10.43 -12.08
N VAL A 349 14.81 10.93 -11.02
CA VAL A 349 13.37 11.22 -10.98
C VAL A 349 13.20 12.71 -10.66
N VAL A 350 12.46 13.41 -11.51
CA VAL A 350 12.06 14.81 -11.27
C VAL A 350 10.66 14.80 -10.70
N LEU A 351 10.50 15.34 -9.49
CA LEU A 351 9.23 15.48 -8.81
C LEU A 351 8.78 16.94 -8.89
N HIS A 352 7.68 17.18 -9.59
CA HIS A 352 6.98 18.46 -9.67
C HIS A 352 5.64 18.36 -8.94
N SER A 353 5.23 19.41 -8.24
CA SER A 353 3.93 19.45 -7.58
C SER A 353 3.27 20.81 -7.73
N ALA A 354 1.99 20.77 -8.08
CA ALA A 354 1.09 21.92 -8.06
C ALA A 354 0.60 22.27 -6.65
N VAL A 355 0.95 21.47 -5.63
CA VAL A 355 0.59 21.70 -4.23
C VAL A 355 1.80 21.70 -3.31
N PRO A 356 1.76 22.44 -2.18
CA PRO A 356 2.81 22.37 -1.18
C PRO A 356 2.87 20.95 -0.58
N ILE A 357 4.04 20.34 -0.68
CA ILE A 357 4.34 19.02 -0.12
C ILE A 357 5.65 19.06 0.65
N ASP A 358 5.79 18.17 1.65
CA ASP A 358 7.05 17.97 2.35
C ASP A 358 7.59 16.57 2.07
N LEU A 359 8.90 16.48 1.85
CA LEU A 359 9.59 15.20 1.65
C LEU A 359 10.11 14.72 2.98
N LEU A 360 9.72 13.50 3.35
CA LEU A 360 10.25 12.82 4.52
C LEU A 360 11.54 12.09 4.15
N GLU A 361 12.49 12.09 5.08
CA GLU A 361 13.76 11.37 4.92
C GLU A 361 13.50 9.86 4.98
N ASN A 362 14.08 9.12 4.04
CA ASN A 362 14.01 7.67 3.97
C ASN A 362 15.44 7.12 3.98
N GLU A 363 15.81 6.41 5.05
CA GLU A 363 17.15 5.84 5.21
C GLU A 363 17.52 4.81 4.13
N ARG A 364 16.51 4.17 3.50
CA ARG A 364 16.74 3.22 2.39
C ARG A 364 17.07 3.92 1.08
N ASN A 365 16.75 5.20 0.95
CA ASN A 365 16.93 5.94 -0.29
C ASN A 365 18.30 6.62 -0.32
N LEU A 366 19.22 6.07 -1.11
CA LEU A 366 20.58 6.59 -1.29
C LEU A 366 20.68 7.69 -2.37
N ALA A 367 19.57 8.09 -2.98
CA ALA A 367 19.58 9.13 -4.02
C ALA A 367 19.83 10.52 -3.41
N ILE A 368 20.57 11.35 -4.14
CA ILE A 368 20.78 12.75 -3.75
C ILE A 368 19.55 13.55 -4.17
N VAL A 369 18.95 14.25 -3.20
CA VAL A 369 17.79 15.12 -3.43
C VAL A 369 18.25 16.57 -3.58
N SER A 370 17.96 17.18 -4.72
CA SER A 370 18.16 18.61 -4.95
C SER A 370 16.82 19.30 -5.05
N LYS A 371 16.51 20.19 -4.10
CA LYS A 371 15.28 21.00 -4.10
C LYS A 371 15.53 22.29 -4.88
N SER A 372 14.72 22.55 -5.89
CA SER A 372 14.74 23.80 -6.63
C SER A 372 13.80 24.82 -5.96
N PRO A 373 14.05 26.13 -6.13
CA PRO A 373 13.12 27.16 -5.65
C PRO A 373 11.72 26.95 -6.23
N ALA A 374 10.69 27.19 -5.42
CA ALA A 374 9.31 27.19 -5.90
C ALA A 374 9.07 28.37 -6.84
N ASP A 375 8.20 28.17 -7.83
CA ASP A 375 7.75 29.19 -8.76
C ASP A 375 6.20 29.17 -8.84
N PRO A 376 5.51 29.81 -7.88
CA PRO A 376 4.05 29.84 -7.85
C PRO A 376 3.42 30.51 -9.08
N ALA A 377 4.15 31.39 -9.80
CA ALA A 377 3.63 32.02 -11.01
C ALA A 377 3.39 31.01 -12.13
N ASN A 378 4.20 29.95 -12.17
CA ASN A 378 4.09 28.82 -13.08
C ASN A 378 3.46 27.58 -12.42
N ASN A 379 2.65 27.76 -11.37
CA ASN A 379 1.98 26.68 -10.64
C ASN A 379 2.94 25.60 -10.09
N THR A 380 4.17 26.00 -9.74
CA THR A 380 5.20 25.11 -9.21
C THR A 380 5.39 25.40 -7.73
N HIS A 381 4.65 24.69 -6.88
CA HIS A 381 4.75 24.83 -5.43
C HIS A 381 5.89 24.00 -4.83
N PHE A 382 6.27 22.92 -5.50
CA PHE A 382 7.40 22.10 -5.11
C PHE A 382 8.09 21.51 -6.34
N LEU A 383 9.42 21.53 -6.35
CA LEU A 383 10.25 20.92 -7.39
C LEU A 383 11.50 20.30 -6.75
N ALA A 384 11.70 19.01 -6.97
CA ALA A 384 12.91 18.33 -6.55
C ALA A 384 13.40 17.33 -7.60
N THR A 385 14.71 17.09 -7.64
CA THR A 385 15.32 16.05 -8.46
C THR A 385 16.02 15.05 -7.56
N TYR A 386 15.63 13.78 -7.67
CA TYR A 386 16.32 12.64 -7.09
C TYR A 386 17.31 12.11 -8.10
N ARG A 387 18.60 12.15 -7.80
CA ARG A 387 19.66 11.56 -8.62
C ARG A 387 20.14 10.25 -7.99
N CYS A 388 19.94 9.15 -8.68
CA CYS A 388 20.44 7.84 -8.25
C CYS A 388 21.96 7.79 -8.46
N LEU A 389 22.69 7.42 -7.40
CA LEU A 389 24.16 7.28 -7.46
C LEU A 389 24.57 5.87 -7.88
N GLU A 390 23.81 4.88 -7.45
CA GLU A 390 23.99 3.48 -7.78
C GLU A 390 22.93 3.03 -8.78
N PRO A 391 23.26 2.06 -9.65
CA PRO A 391 22.30 1.41 -10.53
C PRO A 391 21.12 0.83 -9.73
N THR A 392 19.98 1.52 -9.80
CA THR A 392 18.73 1.07 -9.20
C THR A 392 17.61 1.19 -10.21
N ASN A 393 16.69 0.26 -10.16
CA ASN A 393 15.49 0.23 -10.97
C ASN A 393 14.23 0.65 -10.19
N ARG A 394 14.39 0.92 -8.88
CA ARG A 394 13.31 1.31 -7.96
C ARG A 394 13.74 2.47 -7.08
N LEU A 395 12.85 3.43 -6.90
CA LEU A 395 13.03 4.58 -6.02
C LEU A 395 11.81 4.72 -5.11
N GLU A 396 12.06 4.83 -3.81
CA GLU A 396 11.03 5.05 -2.79
C GLU A 396 11.27 6.34 -2.01
N PHE A 397 10.20 7.09 -1.75
CA PHE A 397 10.22 8.25 -0.89
C PHE A 397 8.82 8.51 -0.33
N SER A 398 8.74 9.17 0.82
CA SER A 398 7.46 9.50 1.44
C SER A 398 7.17 10.99 1.34
N ILE A 399 5.94 11.33 0.98
CA ILE A 399 5.45 12.70 0.81
C ILE A 399 4.40 12.99 1.88
N ARG A 400 4.58 14.04 2.66
CA ARG A 400 3.55 14.56 3.55
C ARG A 400 2.76 15.67 2.86
N THR A 401 1.44 15.54 2.91
CA THR A 401 0.48 16.50 2.35
C THR A 401 -0.16 17.36 3.43
N ILE A 402 -0.78 18.46 3.03
CA ILE A 402 -1.55 19.36 3.91
C ILE A 402 -3.02 19.24 3.49
N GLU A 403 -3.92 18.95 4.44
CA GLU A 403 -5.36 18.89 4.11
C GLU A 403 -5.87 20.26 3.64
N GLY A 404 -6.80 20.23 2.69
CA GLY A 404 -7.32 21.42 2.02
C GLY A 404 -6.49 21.88 0.82
N GLN A 405 -5.23 21.46 0.70
CA GLN A 405 -4.38 21.72 -0.49
C GLN A 405 -4.40 20.49 -1.40
N PHE A 406 -4.93 20.63 -2.62
CA PHE A 406 -5.16 19.51 -3.54
C PHE A 406 -4.78 19.84 -4.98
N GLY A 407 -4.33 18.85 -5.73
CA GLY A 407 -3.82 19.02 -7.08
C GLY A 407 -2.85 17.93 -7.51
N ASP A 408 -2.28 18.11 -8.70
CA ASP A 408 -1.40 17.13 -9.34
C ASP A 408 0.03 17.15 -8.74
N VAL A 409 0.58 15.95 -8.60
CA VAL A 409 2.00 15.69 -8.34
C VAL A 409 2.51 14.82 -9.48
N GLU A 410 3.51 15.31 -10.21
CA GLU A 410 4.08 14.64 -11.37
C GLU A 410 5.49 14.15 -11.07
N ALA A 411 5.75 12.86 -11.31
CA ALA A 411 7.07 12.26 -11.26
C ALA A 411 7.52 11.86 -12.66
N THR A 412 8.53 12.56 -13.19
CA THR A 412 9.17 12.23 -14.46
C THR A 412 10.39 11.35 -14.22
N VAL A 413 10.33 10.12 -14.71
CA VAL A 413 11.38 9.10 -14.56
C VAL A 413 12.28 9.15 -15.78
N LEU A 414 13.57 9.38 -15.59
CA LEU A 414 14.58 9.30 -16.64
C LEU A 414 15.41 8.03 -16.47
N THR A 415 15.59 7.28 -17.54
CA THR A 415 16.31 6.00 -17.52
C THR A 415 17.70 6.10 -18.16
N GLU A 416 18.59 5.18 -17.81
CA GLU A 416 19.93 5.06 -18.41
C GLU A 416 19.95 4.34 -19.77
N SER A 417 18.79 4.15 -20.40
CA SER A 417 18.68 3.51 -21.71
C SER A 417 19.40 4.29 -22.82
N THR A 418 19.72 3.61 -23.92
CA THR A 418 20.27 4.23 -25.13
C THR A 418 19.39 3.88 -26.32
N PRO A 419 18.57 4.82 -26.86
CA PRO A 419 18.43 6.22 -26.46
C PRO A 419 17.80 6.37 -25.07
N LYS A 420 18.02 7.52 -24.42
CA LYS A 420 17.43 7.79 -23.11
C LYS A 420 15.92 7.93 -23.24
N GLY A 421 15.19 7.14 -22.46
CA GLY A 421 13.74 7.25 -22.30
C GLY A 421 13.37 8.05 -21.05
N ALA A 422 12.30 8.83 -21.15
CA ALA A 422 11.66 9.48 -20.01
C ALA A 422 10.15 9.23 -20.04
N GLN A 423 9.56 8.98 -18.86
CA GLN A 423 8.12 8.80 -18.71
C GLN A 423 7.62 9.60 -17.52
N ALA A 424 6.53 10.35 -17.71
CA ALA A 424 5.84 11.06 -16.65
C ALA A 424 4.72 10.20 -16.05
N VAL A 425 4.65 10.17 -14.73
CA VAL A 425 3.57 9.56 -13.93
C VAL A 425 2.91 10.66 -13.12
N LYS A 426 1.58 10.72 -13.13
CA LYS A 426 0.81 11.73 -12.41
C LYS A 426 0.05 11.11 -11.25
N PHE A 427 0.16 11.72 -10.09
CA PHE A 427 -0.60 11.43 -8.89
C PHE A 427 -1.49 12.63 -8.56
N TYR A 428 -2.58 12.39 -7.83
CA TYR A 428 -3.50 13.45 -7.42
C TYR A 428 -3.63 13.46 -5.90
N VAL A 429 -3.23 14.57 -5.28
CA VAL A 429 -3.45 14.82 -3.85
C VAL A 429 -4.90 15.29 -3.68
N LYS A 430 -5.69 14.53 -2.91
CA LYS A 430 -7.10 14.82 -2.64
C LYS A 430 -7.24 15.94 -1.57
N PRO A 431 -8.34 16.70 -1.54
CA PRO A 431 -8.59 17.70 -0.50
C PRO A 431 -8.50 17.15 0.93
N LEU A 432 -9.07 15.97 1.16
CA LEU A 432 -8.97 15.23 2.42
C LEU A 432 -8.01 14.05 2.26
N SER A 433 -6.77 14.35 1.84
CA SER A 433 -5.75 13.36 1.51
C SER A 433 -5.33 12.48 2.69
N LEU A 434 -5.48 12.94 3.94
CA LEU A 434 -5.07 12.17 5.11
C LEU A 434 -6.20 11.31 5.69
N HIS A 435 -7.31 11.15 4.97
CA HIS A 435 -8.39 10.25 5.36
C HIS A 435 -8.20 8.87 4.70
N HIS A 436 -8.51 7.80 5.43
CA HIS A 436 -8.61 6.45 4.86
C HIS A 436 -9.95 5.84 5.23
N ARG A 437 -10.46 4.96 4.36
CA ARG A 437 -11.77 4.35 4.58
C ARG A 437 -11.70 3.30 5.69
N VAL A 438 -12.70 3.29 6.55
CA VAL A 438 -12.88 2.27 7.60
C VAL A 438 -14.26 1.63 7.45
N ASN A 439 -14.32 0.31 7.66
CA ASN A 439 -15.56 -0.46 7.48
C ASN A 439 -16.26 -0.77 8.81
N GLU A 440 -15.53 -0.72 9.92
CA GLU A 440 -16.05 -0.93 11.27
C GLU A 440 -15.62 0.27 12.11
N VAL A 441 -16.57 0.82 12.87
CA VAL A 441 -16.39 1.99 13.73
C VAL A 441 -16.98 1.69 15.09
N ASP A 442 -16.30 2.13 16.15
CA ASP A 442 -16.75 1.95 17.51
C ASP A 442 -17.98 2.81 17.82
N GLU A 443 -18.95 2.28 18.57
CA GLU A 443 -20.16 3.03 18.91
C GLU A 443 -19.87 4.32 19.69
N ASN A 444 -18.79 4.36 20.45
CA ASN A 444 -18.39 5.53 21.22
C ASN A 444 -17.95 6.68 20.30
N ASP A 445 -17.25 6.37 19.19
CA ASP A 445 -16.85 7.37 18.20
C ASP A 445 -18.08 7.98 17.51
N LEU A 446 -19.13 7.18 17.28
CA LEU A 446 -20.38 7.66 16.70
C LEU A 446 -21.21 8.53 17.66
N LYS A 447 -21.04 8.35 18.97
CA LYS A 447 -21.72 9.15 20.01
C LYS A 447 -20.94 10.42 20.38
N ALA A 448 -19.67 10.54 19.94
CA ALA A 448 -18.85 11.70 20.21
C ALA A 448 -19.47 12.98 19.61
N PRO A 449 -19.29 14.15 20.24
CA PRO A 449 -19.72 15.42 19.67
C PRO A 449 -19.12 15.60 18.27
N ALA A 450 -19.97 15.93 17.30
CA ALA A 450 -19.56 16.16 15.92
C ALA A 450 -20.29 17.35 15.32
N ASN A 451 -19.57 18.08 14.48
CA ASN A 451 -20.11 19.11 13.60
C ASN A 451 -20.84 18.42 12.46
N SER A 452 -21.85 19.09 11.89
CA SER A 452 -22.57 18.55 10.73
C SER A 452 -22.73 19.57 9.60
N LEU A 453 -22.60 19.05 8.39
CA LEU A 453 -22.75 19.74 7.13
C LEU A 453 -23.81 19.01 6.32
N HIS A 454 -24.90 19.69 6.02
CA HIS A 454 -26.02 19.13 5.27
C HIS A 454 -26.23 19.90 3.97
N PHE A 455 -26.31 19.15 2.87
CA PHE A 455 -26.69 19.66 1.56
C PHE A 455 -28.02 19.05 1.14
N SER A 456 -28.91 19.91 0.66
CA SER A 456 -30.10 19.49 -0.06
C SER A 456 -30.18 20.23 -1.39
N GLY A 457 -30.69 19.60 -2.44
CA GLY A 457 -30.77 20.24 -3.75
C GLY A 457 -31.11 19.30 -4.89
N ALA A 458 -31.05 19.81 -6.11
CA ALA A 458 -31.39 19.08 -7.33
C ALA A 458 -30.19 18.32 -7.95
N PHE A 459 -29.34 17.71 -7.11
CA PHE A 459 -28.24 16.88 -7.60
C PHE A 459 -28.64 15.39 -7.67
N THR A 460 -28.09 14.69 -8.65
CA THR A 460 -28.19 13.23 -8.76
C THR A 460 -27.25 12.54 -7.77
N LEU A 461 -27.53 11.27 -7.47
CA LEU A 461 -26.63 10.45 -6.65
C LEU A 461 -25.22 10.38 -7.28
N LEU A 462 -25.14 10.23 -8.60
CA LEU A 462 -23.86 10.18 -9.32
C LEU A 462 -23.06 11.48 -9.17
N GLN A 463 -23.70 12.64 -9.30
CA GLN A 463 -23.02 13.94 -9.11
C GLN A 463 -22.44 14.08 -7.70
N MET A 464 -23.22 13.74 -6.67
CA MET A 464 -22.72 13.79 -5.29
C MET A 464 -21.59 12.79 -5.06
N HIS A 465 -21.73 11.57 -5.58
CA HIS A 465 -20.69 10.54 -5.49
C HIS A 465 -19.38 10.98 -6.16
N GLU A 466 -19.44 11.61 -7.33
CA GLU A 466 -18.28 12.19 -8.00
C GLU A 466 -17.64 13.30 -7.15
N TRP A 467 -18.42 14.20 -6.56
CA TRP A 467 -17.89 15.25 -5.68
C TRP A 467 -17.21 14.67 -4.43
N VAL A 468 -17.79 13.62 -3.84
CA VAL A 468 -17.18 12.88 -2.73
C VAL A 468 -15.87 12.19 -3.18
N SER A 469 -15.85 11.58 -4.36
CA SER A 469 -14.65 10.95 -4.96
C SER A 469 -13.55 11.96 -5.30
N LEU A 470 -13.91 13.22 -5.59
CA LEU A 470 -12.95 14.31 -5.73
C LEU A 470 -12.34 14.69 -4.37
N CYS A 471 -13.12 14.66 -3.29
CA CYS A 471 -12.71 15.06 -1.95
C CYS A 471 -11.89 14.01 -1.20
N LEU A 472 -12.26 12.74 -1.32
CA LEU A 472 -11.77 11.65 -0.48
C LEU A 472 -11.06 10.57 -1.31
N PRO A 473 -10.03 9.92 -0.76
CA PRO A 473 -9.46 8.71 -1.34
C PRO A 473 -10.39 7.50 -1.09
N GLU A 474 -10.11 6.38 -1.75
CA GLU A 474 -10.78 5.08 -1.50
C GLU A 474 -12.32 5.10 -1.60
N VAL A 475 -12.88 6.05 -2.37
CA VAL A 475 -14.29 6.05 -2.74
C VAL A 475 -14.46 5.02 -3.87
N PRO A 476 -15.39 4.05 -3.74
CA PRO A 476 -15.67 3.07 -4.79
C PRO A 476 -15.90 3.75 -6.13
N SER A 477 -15.40 3.19 -7.22
CA SER A 477 -15.61 3.75 -8.56
C SER A 477 -17.03 3.54 -9.09
N ARG A 478 -17.77 2.57 -8.54
CA ARG A 478 -19.12 2.20 -8.96
C ARG A 478 -20.10 2.34 -7.80
N LEU A 479 -21.23 2.97 -8.10
CA LEU A 479 -22.38 3.02 -7.21
C LEU A 479 -23.18 1.73 -7.30
N GLN A 480 -23.51 1.13 -6.16
CA GLN A 480 -24.38 -0.04 -6.07
C GLN A 480 -25.63 0.18 -5.21
N GLU A 481 -25.59 1.16 -4.31
CA GLU A 481 -26.65 1.45 -3.33
C GLU A 481 -27.26 2.83 -3.59
N GLU A 482 -28.55 3.00 -3.28
CA GLU A 482 -29.25 4.28 -3.44
C GLU A 482 -29.01 5.26 -2.28
N ASP A 483 -28.69 4.74 -1.09
CA ASP A 483 -28.28 5.48 0.12
C ASP A 483 -26.90 4.98 0.51
N VAL A 484 -25.89 5.83 0.32
CA VAL A 484 -24.49 5.47 0.52
C VAL A 484 -24.04 5.97 1.88
N LEU A 485 -23.47 5.06 2.68
CA LEU A 485 -22.85 5.36 3.97
C LEU A 485 -21.38 4.93 3.97
N MET A 486 -20.48 5.87 4.22
CA MET A 486 -19.05 5.61 4.31
C MET A 486 -18.45 6.27 5.53
N TYR A 487 -17.48 5.59 6.12
CA TYR A 487 -16.72 6.07 7.26
C TYR A 487 -15.26 6.24 6.89
N TYR A 488 -14.68 7.34 7.34
CA TYR A 488 -13.30 7.69 7.12
C TYR A 488 -12.64 8.06 8.44
N ARG A 489 -11.37 7.71 8.60
CA ARG A 489 -10.58 8.13 9.75
C ARG A 489 -9.36 8.90 9.27
N ASN A 490 -9.12 10.07 9.85
CA ASN A 490 -7.90 10.83 9.58
C ASN A 490 -6.70 10.05 10.15
N THR A 491 -5.69 9.77 9.33
CA THR A 491 -4.52 8.96 9.73
C THR A 491 -3.60 9.69 10.70
N TYR A 492 -3.58 11.03 10.67
CA TYR A 492 -2.67 11.82 11.49
C TYR A 492 -3.25 12.13 12.87
N LEU A 493 -4.54 12.49 12.93
CA LEU A 493 -5.24 12.90 14.15
C LEU A 493 -6.13 11.80 14.75
N GLY A 494 -6.59 10.84 13.93
CA GLY A 494 -7.50 9.79 14.36
C GLY A 494 -8.99 10.16 14.40
N SER A 495 -9.35 11.39 14.02
CA SER A 495 -10.74 11.86 14.00
C SER A 495 -11.58 11.13 12.95
N LEU A 496 -12.86 10.88 13.27
CA LEU A 496 -13.83 10.24 12.38
C LEU A 496 -14.51 11.27 11.47
N LEU A 497 -14.76 10.86 10.22
CA LEU A 497 -15.65 11.51 9.26
C LEU A 497 -16.70 10.50 8.81
N VAL A 498 -17.97 10.88 8.96
CA VAL A 498 -19.13 10.11 8.49
C VAL A 498 -19.68 10.80 7.26
N CYS A 499 -19.76 10.08 6.15
CA CYS A 499 -20.34 10.54 4.89
C CYS A 499 -21.60 9.73 4.62
N ARG A 500 -22.78 10.39 4.57
CA ARG A 500 -24.03 9.77 4.14
C ARG A 500 -24.66 10.58 3.04
N TYR A 501 -25.05 9.95 1.93
CA TYR A 501 -25.69 10.67 0.84
C TYR A 501 -26.58 9.77 -0.02
N ARG A 502 -27.61 10.39 -0.56
CA ARG A 502 -28.58 9.83 -1.50
C ARG A 502 -28.92 10.87 -2.56
N LYS A 503 -29.83 10.53 -3.48
CA LYS A 503 -30.31 11.50 -4.48
C LYS A 503 -30.90 12.74 -3.78
N GLY A 504 -30.32 13.90 -4.06
CA GLY A 504 -30.79 15.21 -3.59
C GLY A 504 -30.49 15.57 -2.12
N GLU A 505 -29.83 14.69 -1.37
CA GLU A 505 -29.51 14.91 0.05
C GLU A 505 -28.14 14.32 0.41
N ALA A 506 -27.32 15.08 1.13
CA ALA A 506 -26.06 14.62 1.67
C ALA A 506 -25.79 15.22 3.06
N SER A 507 -25.22 14.41 3.95
CA SER A 507 -24.80 14.82 5.28
C SER A 507 -23.38 14.33 5.57
N PHE A 508 -22.56 15.24 6.04
CA PHE A 508 -21.18 14.98 6.47
C PHE A 508 -21.05 15.35 7.94
N SER A 509 -20.43 14.49 8.74
CA SER A 509 -20.23 14.76 10.17
C SER A 509 -18.83 14.41 10.64
N SER A 510 -18.20 15.31 11.37
CA SER A 510 -16.86 15.11 11.94
C SER A 510 -16.65 15.99 13.17
N ALA A 511 -15.80 15.53 14.09
CA ALA A 511 -15.29 16.38 15.18
C ALA A 511 -14.46 17.55 14.64
N SER A 512 -13.82 17.40 13.47
CA SER A 512 -12.97 18.43 12.87
C SER A 512 -13.78 19.47 12.09
N VAL A 513 -13.72 20.72 12.55
CA VAL A 513 -14.35 21.85 11.85
C VAL A 513 -13.68 22.12 10.50
N SER A 514 -12.36 21.93 10.39
CA SER A 514 -11.63 22.11 9.12
C SER A 514 -12.03 21.09 8.07
N VAL A 515 -12.30 19.83 8.45
CA VAL A 515 -12.83 18.82 7.50
C VAL A 515 -14.16 19.27 6.92
N ILE A 516 -15.05 19.81 7.76
CA ILE A 516 -16.33 20.37 7.33
C ILE A 516 -16.14 21.60 6.43
N ALA A 517 -15.17 22.48 6.74
CA ALA A 517 -14.83 23.63 5.91
C ALA A 517 -14.36 23.22 4.51
N ILE A 518 -13.44 22.26 4.43
CA ILE A 518 -12.88 21.74 3.18
C ILE A 518 -13.98 21.11 2.32
N LEU A 519 -14.82 20.24 2.89
CA LEU A 519 -15.94 19.62 2.17
C LEU A 519 -16.92 20.67 1.66
N LYS A 520 -17.26 21.66 2.51
CA LYS A 520 -18.14 22.76 2.12
C LYS A 520 -17.57 23.50 0.92
N GLU A 521 -16.31 23.92 0.97
CA GLU A 521 -15.68 24.71 -0.08
C GLU A 521 -15.60 23.94 -1.40
N VAL A 522 -15.08 22.71 -1.38
CA VAL A 522 -14.89 21.91 -2.60
C VAL A 522 -16.22 21.55 -3.24
N ILE A 523 -17.20 21.06 -2.46
CA ILE A 523 -18.49 20.64 -3.01
C ILE A 523 -19.28 21.84 -3.56
N THR A 524 -19.27 22.98 -2.85
CA THR A 524 -19.96 24.19 -3.34
C THR A 524 -19.30 24.76 -4.60
N LYS A 525 -17.96 24.69 -4.71
CA LYS A 525 -17.23 25.06 -5.93
C LYS A 525 -17.62 24.17 -7.11
N GLU A 526 -17.64 22.85 -6.93
CA GLU A 526 -18.03 21.90 -7.97
C GLU A 526 -19.50 22.04 -8.39
N ALA A 527 -20.40 22.23 -7.43
CA ALA A 527 -21.80 22.48 -7.71
C ALA A 527 -21.99 23.78 -8.51
N THR A 528 -21.27 24.84 -8.15
CA THR A 528 -21.29 26.12 -8.89
C THR A 528 -20.75 25.95 -10.32
N ALA A 529 -19.63 25.24 -10.49
CA ALA A 529 -19.06 24.95 -11.81
C ALA A 529 -20.04 24.18 -12.71
N ARG A 530 -20.83 23.28 -12.14
CA ARG A 530 -21.87 22.50 -12.82
C ARG A 530 -23.25 23.16 -12.83
N LYS A 531 -23.37 24.39 -12.33
CA LYS A 531 -24.63 25.17 -12.23
C LYS A 531 -25.73 24.45 -11.45
N VAL A 532 -25.38 23.70 -10.41
CA VAL A 532 -26.31 23.04 -9.49
C VAL A 532 -26.49 23.90 -8.25
N THR A 533 -27.74 24.24 -7.93
CA THR A 533 -28.08 24.99 -6.72
C THR A 533 -28.14 24.06 -5.51
N LEU A 534 -27.37 24.37 -4.47
CA LEU A 534 -27.35 23.66 -3.19
C LEU A 534 -27.92 24.55 -2.08
N ASN A 535 -28.80 23.97 -1.27
CA ASN A 535 -29.18 24.51 0.02
C ASN A 535 -28.26 23.90 1.08
N LEU A 536 -27.61 24.77 1.85
CA LEU A 536 -26.61 24.41 2.84
C LEU A 536 -27.16 24.65 4.25
N SER A 537 -27.03 23.66 5.13
CA SER A 537 -27.24 23.80 6.57
C SER A 537 -25.99 23.33 7.32
N LEU A 538 -25.58 24.09 8.32
CA LEU A 538 -24.37 23.88 9.11
C LEU A 538 -24.74 23.91 10.60
N ASP A 539 -24.25 22.92 11.34
CA ASP A 539 -24.34 22.85 12.80
C ASP A 539 -22.93 22.65 13.37
N ILE A 540 -22.35 23.74 13.89
CA ILE A 540 -21.00 23.78 14.46
C ILE A 540 -21.11 23.85 15.97
N LYS A 541 -20.60 22.83 16.65
CA LYS A 541 -20.78 22.61 18.09
C LYS A 541 -19.53 23.02 18.86
N LYS A 542 -19.68 23.80 19.94
CA LYS A 542 -18.52 24.21 20.76
C LYS A 542 -17.86 23.03 21.46
N GLU A 543 -18.64 21.99 21.77
CA GLU A 543 -18.19 20.77 22.43
C GLU A 543 -17.19 19.96 21.59
N THR A 544 -17.08 20.20 20.28
CA THR A 544 -16.10 19.50 19.42
C THR A 544 -14.70 20.05 19.58
N ILE A 545 -14.53 21.27 20.10
CA ILE A 545 -13.22 21.94 20.25
C ILE A 545 -12.32 21.16 21.23
N PRO A 546 -12.73 20.84 22.46
CA PRO A 546 -11.92 20.03 23.36
C PRO A 546 -11.61 18.64 22.81
N VAL A 547 -12.55 18.04 22.06
CA VAL A 547 -12.34 16.74 21.42
C VAL A 547 -11.22 16.83 20.40
N MET A 548 -11.24 17.83 19.51
CA MET A 548 -10.21 18.05 18.50
C MET A 548 -8.84 18.39 19.09
N LEU A 549 -8.80 19.28 20.09
CA LEU A 549 -7.55 19.58 20.80
C LEU A 549 -7.04 18.36 21.58
N GLY A 550 -7.95 17.51 22.08
CA GLY A 550 -7.63 16.23 22.71
C GLY A 550 -6.88 15.27 21.77
N TYR A 551 -7.24 15.20 20.49
CA TYR A 551 -6.49 14.42 19.49
C TYR A 551 -5.07 14.98 19.24
N LEU A 552 -4.89 16.30 19.31
CA LEU A 552 -3.60 16.96 19.10
C LEU A 552 -2.69 16.90 20.33
N ARG A 553 -3.25 16.76 21.53
CA ARG A 553 -2.52 16.81 22.80
C ARG A 553 -1.35 15.83 22.87
N PRO A 554 -1.49 14.52 22.57
CA PRO A 554 -0.37 13.59 22.68
C PRO A 554 0.79 13.96 21.75
N LEU A 555 0.49 14.51 20.56
CA LEU A 555 1.49 14.95 19.59
C LEU A 555 2.26 16.17 20.10
N LEU A 556 1.57 17.15 20.67
CA LEU A 556 2.19 18.35 21.24
C LEU A 556 3.00 18.03 22.51
N ASP A 557 2.43 17.25 23.43
CA ASP A 557 3.09 16.80 24.66
C ASP A 557 4.39 16.04 24.34
N SER A 558 4.36 15.13 23.37
CA SER A 558 5.54 14.39 22.92
C SER A 558 6.64 15.30 22.36
N LYS A 559 6.29 16.31 21.55
CA LYS A 559 7.28 17.23 20.99
C LYS A 559 7.86 18.20 22.02
N HIS A 560 7.04 18.64 22.96
CA HIS A 560 7.51 19.47 24.06
C HIS A 560 8.44 18.66 25.01
N ALA A 561 8.08 17.42 25.32
CA ALA A 561 8.92 16.51 26.11
C ALA A 561 10.29 16.28 25.44
N LEU A 562 10.30 16.04 24.12
CA LEU A 562 11.53 15.88 23.34
C LEU A 562 12.44 17.12 23.43
N ALA A 563 11.88 18.32 23.32
CA ALA A 563 12.63 19.56 23.44
C ALA A 563 13.23 19.74 24.85
N SER A 564 12.50 19.37 25.90
CA SER A 564 13.00 19.37 27.27
C SER A 564 14.11 18.35 27.50
N GLN A 565 13.98 17.13 26.98
CA GLN A 565 15.00 16.09 27.08
C GLN A 565 16.33 16.53 26.45
N VAL A 566 16.30 17.14 25.26
CA VAL A 566 17.51 17.63 24.58
C VAL A 566 18.27 18.67 25.39
N LYS A 567 17.56 19.58 26.07
CA LYS A 567 18.19 20.57 26.96
C LYS A 567 18.96 19.94 28.11
N LEU A 568 18.60 18.72 28.52
CA LEU A 568 19.23 18.00 29.63
C LEU A 568 20.42 17.14 29.18
N ILE A 569 20.46 16.68 27.92
CA ILE A 569 21.46 15.72 27.44
C ILE A 569 22.90 16.20 27.67
N GLU A 570 23.18 17.48 27.38
CA GLU A 570 24.54 18.03 27.51
C GLU A 570 25.00 17.99 28.97
N GLY A 571 24.16 18.46 29.90
CA GLY A 571 24.47 18.43 31.33
C GLY A 571 24.57 17.01 31.90
N ILE A 572 23.70 16.08 31.46
CA ILE A 572 23.76 14.68 31.90
C ILE A 572 25.06 14.01 31.40
N LYS A 573 25.48 14.27 30.16
CA LYS A 573 26.74 13.76 29.61
C LYS A 573 27.95 14.32 30.34
N GLU A 574 27.93 15.60 30.69
CA GLU A 574 28.99 16.22 31.48
C GLU A 574 29.11 15.57 32.86
N LEU A 575 28.00 15.32 33.55
CA LEU A 575 28.01 14.63 34.84
C LEU A 575 28.51 13.18 34.73
N GLN A 576 28.15 12.45 33.67
CA GLN A 576 28.65 11.10 33.41
C GLN A 576 30.18 11.08 33.21
N MET A 577 30.76 12.12 32.59
CA MET A 577 32.21 12.20 32.40
C MET A 577 32.97 12.33 33.72
N HIS A 578 32.33 12.83 34.78
CA HIS A 578 32.95 13.00 36.10
C HIS A 578 32.85 11.75 36.98
N GLU A 579 31.78 10.94 36.83
CA GLU A 579 31.57 9.71 37.59
C GLU A 579 31.04 8.59 36.68
N GLU A 580 31.90 7.61 36.34
CA GLU A 580 31.54 6.53 35.40
C GLU A 580 30.38 5.66 35.92
N ASP A 581 30.29 5.41 37.24
CA ASP A 581 29.22 4.62 37.87
C ASP A 581 27.98 5.47 38.23
N HIS A 582 27.36 6.01 37.18
CA HIS A 582 26.14 6.82 37.22
C HIS A 582 24.88 6.05 37.64
N SER A 583 24.96 4.72 37.76
CA SER A 583 23.82 3.87 38.12
C SER A 583 23.30 4.11 39.55
N SER A 584 24.19 4.58 40.43
CA SER A 584 23.97 4.71 41.87
C SER A 584 23.35 6.04 42.30
N TRP A 585 23.56 7.12 41.54
CA TRP A 585 23.15 8.49 41.90
C TRP A 585 22.23 9.15 40.86
N MET A 586 22.23 8.69 39.61
CA MET A 586 21.37 9.22 38.56
C MET A 586 19.99 8.56 38.61
N ALA A 587 18.92 9.36 38.57
CA ALA A 587 17.56 8.82 38.48
C ALA A 587 17.37 8.03 37.17
N THR A 588 16.54 6.98 37.20
CA THR A 588 16.28 6.10 36.05
C THR A 588 15.82 6.86 34.80
N GLU A 589 15.06 7.94 34.98
CA GLU A 589 14.60 8.79 33.86
C GLU A 589 15.77 9.46 33.11
N TYR A 590 16.78 9.94 33.83
CA TYR A 590 17.97 10.54 33.21
C TYR A 590 18.91 9.49 32.62
N GLN A 591 18.99 8.30 33.24
CA GLN A 591 19.72 7.16 32.67
C GLN A 591 19.12 6.78 31.31
N GLN A 592 17.79 6.69 31.20
CA GLN A 592 17.10 6.41 29.94
C GLN A 592 17.35 7.50 28.87
N ILE A 593 17.34 8.78 29.27
CA ILE A 593 17.66 9.90 28.35
C ILE A 593 19.11 9.79 27.85
N LEU A 594 20.04 9.39 28.72
CA LEU A 594 21.46 9.25 28.38
C LEU A 594 21.68 8.09 27.40
N GLU A 595 21.10 6.92 27.71
CA GLU A 595 21.11 5.72 26.86
C GLU A 595 20.53 6.01 25.46
N GLN A 596 19.44 6.79 25.39
CA GLN A 596 18.74 7.13 24.15
C GLN A 596 19.21 8.46 23.51
N SER A 597 20.28 9.07 24.03
CA SER A 597 20.66 10.45 23.67
C SER A 597 20.90 10.67 22.18
N THR A 598 21.44 9.68 21.48
CA THR A 598 21.66 9.74 20.02
C THR A 598 20.35 9.79 19.24
N LYS A 599 19.38 8.96 19.63
CA LYS A 599 18.03 8.91 19.02
C LYS A 599 17.27 10.20 19.31
N ILE A 600 17.24 10.64 20.56
CA ILE A 600 16.56 11.89 20.98
C ILE A 600 17.10 13.10 20.19
N MET A 601 18.42 13.19 20.01
CA MET A 601 19.04 14.25 19.21
C MET A 601 18.67 14.17 17.73
N SER A 602 18.55 12.96 17.16
CA SER A 602 18.11 12.77 15.77
C SER A 602 16.64 13.17 15.60
N ASP A 603 15.75 12.69 16.47
CA ASP A 603 14.33 13.02 16.46
C ASP A 603 14.11 14.53 16.64
N TYR A 604 14.93 15.20 17.46
CA TYR A 604 14.86 16.64 17.66
C TYR A 604 15.30 17.44 16.43
N LYS A 605 16.28 16.97 15.65
CA LYS A 605 16.65 17.61 14.38
C LYS A 605 15.50 17.59 13.37
N ALA A 606 14.68 16.54 13.39
CA ALA A 606 13.47 16.44 12.57
C ALA A 606 12.26 17.21 13.15
N SER A 607 12.31 17.58 14.44
CA SER A 607 11.20 18.18 15.20
C SER A 607 10.69 19.53 14.67
N PRO A 608 11.53 20.50 14.21
CA PRO A 608 11.05 21.81 13.75
C PRO A 608 10.03 21.71 12.61
N LYS A 609 10.23 20.79 11.65
CA LYS A 609 9.28 20.56 10.55
C LYS A 609 7.95 20.04 11.08
N ALA A 610 7.98 19.10 12.01
CA ALA A 610 6.78 18.54 12.62
C ALA A 610 6.01 19.55 13.48
N LEU A 611 6.71 20.40 14.24
CA LEU A 611 6.11 21.48 15.01
C LEU A 611 5.46 22.54 14.11
N ASN A 612 6.14 22.94 13.03
CA ASN A 612 5.56 23.86 12.05
C ASN A 612 4.29 23.28 11.40
N TYR A 613 4.29 21.97 11.13
CA TYR A 613 3.13 21.27 10.60
C TYR A 613 1.96 21.27 11.60
N LEU A 614 2.20 20.93 12.88
CA LEU A 614 1.20 20.98 13.94
C LEU A 614 0.66 22.40 14.18
N ALA A 615 1.54 23.40 14.15
CA ALA A 615 1.16 24.80 14.25
C ALA A 615 0.28 25.22 13.07
N GLY A 616 0.56 24.72 11.86
CA GLY A 616 -0.30 24.88 10.68
C GLY A 616 -1.70 24.32 10.93
N ILE A 617 -1.81 23.06 11.39
CA ILE A 617 -3.10 22.42 11.70
C ILE A 617 -3.90 23.23 12.73
N LEU A 618 -3.25 23.67 13.82
CA LEU A 618 -3.89 24.50 14.84
C LEU A 618 -4.36 25.84 14.26
N THR A 619 -3.51 26.49 13.46
CA THR A 619 -3.84 27.78 12.84
C THR A 619 -5.05 27.64 11.91
N ASP A 620 -5.07 26.61 11.06
CA ASP A 620 -6.17 26.35 10.14
C ASP A 620 -7.47 26.02 10.88
N LEU A 621 -7.39 25.20 11.94
CA LEU A 621 -8.53 24.91 12.81
C LEU A 621 -9.13 26.18 13.42
N TYR A 622 -8.29 27.09 13.92
CA TYR A 622 -8.74 28.36 14.49
C TYR A 622 -9.35 29.28 13.43
N VAL A 623 -8.70 29.38 12.27
CA VAL A 623 -9.18 30.19 11.14
C VAL A 623 -10.55 29.72 10.70
N ASP A 624 -10.75 28.41 10.52
CA ASP A 624 -12.02 27.85 10.06
C ASP A 624 -13.13 28.00 11.11
N LEU A 625 -12.80 27.81 12.39
CA LEU A 625 -13.73 28.07 13.49
C LEU A 625 -14.22 29.53 13.49
N CYS A 626 -13.30 30.49 13.37
CA CYS A 626 -13.65 31.91 13.27
C CYS A 626 -14.46 32.23 12.00
N LYS A 627 -14.13 31.63 10.85
CA LYS A 627 -14.92 31.79 9.61
C LYS A 627 -16.37 31.35 9.81
N PHE A 628 -16.61 30.23 10.48
CA PHE A 628 -17.97 29.76 10.76
C PHE A 628 -18.71 30.62 11.80
N ARG A 629 -17.99 31.20 12.77
CA ARG A 629 -18.56 32.17 13.73
C ARG A 629 -18.78 33.57 13.14
N GLY A 630 -18.20 33.86 11.98
CA GLY A 630 -18.23 35.20 11.37
C GLY A 630 -17.30 36.21 12.05
N THR A 631 -16.27 35.76 12.77
CA THR A 631 -15.32 36.60 13.51
C THR A 631 -14.00 36.79 12.75
N ASN A 632 -13.31 37.92 12.97
CA ASN A 632 -12.06 38.25 12.28
C ASN A 632 -10.84 37.63 13.00
N VAL A 633 -10.07 36.82 12.28
CA VAL A 633 -8.94 36.05 12.81
C VAL A 633 -7.69 36.91 13.08
N LYS A 634 -7.47 37.97 12.29
CA LYS A 634 -6.15 38.62 12.15
C LYS A 634 -5.54 39.15 13.45
N GLN A 635 -6.37 39.62 14.38
CA GLN A 635 -5.90 40.21 15.64
C GLN A 635 -5.42 39.15 16.65
N ASN A 636 -5.92 37.92 16.55
CA ASN A 636 -5.69 36.87 17.53
C ASN A 636 -4.59 35.87 17.10
N LEU A 637 -4.21 35.85 15.82
CA LEU A 637 -3.16 34.95 15.31
C LEU A 637 -1.81 35.10 16.00
N PRO A 638 -1.26 36.32 16.24
CA PRO A 638 0.02 36.45 16.93
C PRO A 638 -0.01 35.86 18.35
N ARG A 639 -1.14 35.99 19.04
CA ARG A 639 -1.36 35.42 20.37
C ARG A 639 -1.44 33.90 20.32
N LEU A 640 -2.05 33.32 19.29
CA LEU A 640 -2.08 31.88 19.08
C LEU A 640 -0.65 31.33 18.88
N TYR A 641 0.17 31.97 18.05
CA TYR A 641 1.56 31.55 17.85
C TYR A 641 2.36 31.56 19.16
N GLN A 642 2.19 32.59 20.00
CA GLN A 642 2.82 32.64 21.33
C GLN A 642 2.38 31.48 22.24
N LEU A 643 1.07 31.14 22.22
CA LEU A 643 0.52 30.02 23.00
C LEU A 643 1.03 28.66 22.52
N ILE A 644 1.24 28.50 21.21
CA ILE A 644 1.81 27.27 20.63
C ILE A 644 3.29 27.14 21.02
N GLU A 645 4.05 28.23 21.01
CA GLU A 645 5.48 28.25 21.34
C GLU A 645 5.76 27.93 22.82
N HIS A 646 4.98 28.52 23.74
CA HIS A 646 5.15 28.31 25.19
C HIS A 646 4.39 27.08 25.72
N TYR A 647 3.52 26.51 24.87
CA TYR A 647 2.69 25.34 25.09
C TYR A 647 2.15 25.13 26.52
N HIS A 648 0.93 25.60 26.74
CA HIS A 648 0.08 25.20 27.88
C HIS A 648 -1.28 24.75 27.36
N PHE A 649 -1.58 23.46 27.52
CA PHE A 649 -2.77 22.84 26.91
C PHE A 649 -4.08 23.51 27.36
N ASP A 650 -4.27 23.72 28.67
CA ASP A 650 -5.51 24.31 29.19
C ASP A 650 -5.70 25.75 28.70
N SER A 651 -4.63 26.55 28.68
CA SER A 651 -4.63 27.91 28.11
C SER A 651 -4.97 27.92 26.62
N LEU A 652 -4.57 26.89 25.87
CA LEU A 652 -4.90 26.73 24.45
C LEU A 652 -6.39 26.40 24.29
N VAL A 653 -6.94 25.48 25.09
CA VAL A 653 -8.38 25.16 25.07
C VAL A 653 -9.20 26.39 25.40
N ASP A 654 -8.85 27.11 26.48
CA ASP A 654 -9.51 28.35 26.89
C ASP A 654 -9.48 29.41 25.79
N PHE A 655 -8.39 29.49 25.02
CA PHE A 655 -8.28 30.42 23.91
C PHE A 655 -9.26 30.10 22.78
N TYR A 656 -9.45 28.82 22.42
CA TYR A 656 -10.40 28.41 21.36
C TYR A 656 -11.86 28.48 21.81
N MET A 657 -12.11 28.33 23.11
CA MET A 657 -13.46 28.42 23.69
C MET A 657 -13.96 29.85 23.86
N ARG A 658 -13.08 30.86 23.79
CA ARG A 658 -13.49 32.28 23.77
C ARG A 658 -14.33 32.60 22.56
N ASP A 659 -15.32 33.47 22.74
CA ASP A 659 -16.25 33.91 21.71
C ASP A 659 -15.62 34.86 20.70
#